data_AF-W4HIE8-F1
#
_entry.id   AF-W4HIE8-F1
#
_cell.length_a   1.000
_cell.length_b   1.000
_cell.length_c   1.000
_cell.angle_alpha   90.00
_cell.angle_beta   90.00
_cell.angle_gamma   90.00
#
_symmetry.space_group_name_H-M   'P 1'
#
loop_
_entity.id
_entity.type
_entity.pdbx_description
1 polymer ?
#
loop_
_entity_poly.entity_id
_entity_poly.type
_entity_poly.pdbx_seq_one_letter_code
_entity_poly.pdbx_strand_id
1 'polypeptide(L)'
;MADDRRSAADILTSVARPLGLTRAGMVAERVTRAFWPLWSVLFVVLAALMLGLQDSVAIEIVWAAGIVALIAAGWAVWHGVRRFSWPSREGALARLDATMPGHPIRATLDRQAFGDRDGASAALWAAHQARMRERLREARGVRPDLRVAAADPYALRYVAVLALVTALLFGSVMRVGSVTGMGPGGGSDLATGPTWEGWIEPPAYTRLPALYLNDINGDVVQAPEGSRVTVRMYGEAGALSVEETISGRPFEQSETEAQETAQTFSVARSGRLAIDGPNGRAWDVMMTADSAPDVARAGAFDTTWDGEASLPFTAQDDYGVASGTATMTLALDEVDRRYGLATAPEERPAIEVALPMPIAGDRSEFEEAMVDNFSQHPWANLPVEVAFTVTDDAAQTGTSEPEVLTLPGRRFFDPMAAAIIEMRRDLLWNRENADRSVMLLRAISHRPDDAFRQAKHFLRMKTIRTSLEGYVEDGLSLEERDEIAQALWDFAVLLEDGDLEDARERLARAQERLNEAMRNGASEQEIAELMQELRQATDDYMRQLAQQAQRESEENPDMPQNPGENMMQMSQNDLQEMMDKIQELMEQGRMAEAQQALEELQQMMENMRVTQGQGQGQQSQGEQAMEGLAETLRDQQELSDQAFRDLQEQFNPGQQRQGEQGQQGQQQGQQGQQGQQPGQQGQGRAEGQQQGQGQGQGQGQQQGQQGQGGERSLEEDLAGRQGQLRDELNRQRQNMPGGDSEAGQRAEEALDRAEGAMDGAEEALRENDLAEAIDRQSEAMEALREGMRNLGEQMAEQQGQQPGQQQGQQGMAQGQDPGQQQDPLGRDTGSNGQIGTDETMLQGEDVYRRARELLDEIRRRSGEGERPDEELEYLERLLERF
;
A
#
# COMPACT_ATOMS: atom_id res chain seq x y z
N MET A 1 48.07 -96.06 24.83
CA MET A 1 48.48 -95.82 23.42
C MET A 1 47.40 -95.18 22.56
N ALA A 2 46.17 -95.70 22.50
CA ALA A 2 45.10 -95.08 21.68
C ALA A 2 44.66 -93.73 22.26
N ASP A 3 44.37 -93.66 23.57
CA ASP A 3 43.96 -92.41 24.24
C ASP A 3 45.02 -91.32 24.23
N ASP A 4 46.31 -91.67 24.36
CA ASP A 4 47.41 -90.68 24.32
C ASP A 4 47.46 -89.90 23.00
N ARG A 5 46.94 -90.48 21.91
CA ARG A 5 46.85 -89.80 20.61
C ARG A 5 45.62 -88.90 20.51
N ARG A 6 44.55 -89.18 21.26
CA ARG A 6 43.37 -88.31 21.39
C ARG A 6 43.70 -87.09 22.24
N SER A 7 44.23 -87.31 23.45
CA SER A 7 44.58 -86.21 24.36
C SER A 7 45.62 -85.25 23.77
N ALA A 8 46.62 -85.75 23.02
CA ALA A 8 47.55 -84.89 22.29
C ALA A 8 46.88 -84.07 21.17
N ALA A 9 45.86 -84.61 20.50
CA ALA A 9 45.08 -83.87 19.49
C ALA A 9 44.19 -82.79 20.14
N ASP A 10 43.51 -83.12 21.23
CA ASP A 10 42.63 -82.19 21.97
C ASP A 10 43.42 -81.02 22.59
N ILE A 11 44.65 -81.29 23.06
CA ILE A 11 45.58 -80.24 23.50
C ILE A 11 45.94 -79.32 22.32
N LEU A 12 46.22 -79.87 21.13
CA LEU A 12 46.55 -79.08 19.94
C LEU A 12 45.35 -78.34 19.33
N THR A 13 44.10 -78.75 19.58
CA THR A 13 42.91 -77.97 19.18
C THR A 13 42.65 -76.79 20.11
N SER A 14 42.79 -76.96 21.44
CA SER A 14 42.60 -75.86 22.40
C SER A 14 43.56 -74.68 22.16
N VAL A 15 44.82 -74.96 21.78
CA VAL A 15 45.85 -73.94 21.47
C VAL A 15 45.82 -73.49 19.99
N ALA A 16 44.88 -73.98 19.17
CA ALA A 16 44.87 -73.71 17.72
C ALA A 16 44.72 -72.22 17.36
N ARG A 17 43.91 -71.45 18.11
CA ARG A 17 43.75 -69.99 17.90
C ARG A 17 45.04 -69.22 18.25
N PRO A 18 45.63 -69.34 19.46
CA PRO A 18 46.94 -68.76 19.78
C PRO A 18 48.07 -69.16 18.81
N LEU A 19 48.08 -70.41 18.34
CA LEU A 19 49.05 -70.90 17.36
C LEU A 19 48.84 -70.24 15.99
N GLY A 20 47.60 -70.12 15.52
CA GLY A 20 47.24 -69.43 14.28
C GLY A 20 47.69 -67.96 14.29
N LEU A 21 47.40 -67.24 15.38
CA LEU A 21 47.83 -65.85 15.58
C LEU A 21 49.36 -65.73 15.62
N THR A 22 50.05 -66.60 16.36
CA THR A 22 51.53 -66.63 16.40
C THR A 22 52.12 -66.89 15.02
N ARG A 23 51.54 -67.82 14.24
CA ARG A 23 51.99 -68.12 12.88
C ARG A 23 51.73 -66.95 11.92
N ALA A 24 50.57 -66.30 12.00
CA ALA A 24 50.26 -65.10 11.21
C ALA A 24 51.22 -63.95 11.53
N GLY A 25 51.54 -63.74 12.82
CA GLY A 25 52.57 -62.80 13.25
C GLY A 25 53.95 -63.14 12.67
N MET A 26 54.35 -64.41 12.67
CA MET A 26 55.60 -64.86 12.04
C MET A 26 55.59 -64.71 10.51
N VAL A 27 54.44 -64.79 9.84
CA VAL A 27 54.33 -64.45 8.40
C VAL A 27 54.56 -62.96 8.22
N ALA A 28 53.84 -62.09 8.96
CA ALA A 28 53.97 -60.64 8.87
C ALA A 28 55.42 -60.19 9.13
N GLU A 29 56.05 -60.66 10.21
CA GLU A 29 57.45 -60.40 10.55
C GLU A 29 58.42 -60.77 9.41
N ARG A 30 58.18 -61.89 8.70
CA ARG A 30 59.02 -62.33 7.57
C ARG A 30 58.71 -61.56 6.28
N VAL A 31 57.45 -61.23 6.00
CA VAL A 31 57.07 -60.38 4.86
C VAL A 31 57.67 -58.98 5.00
N THR A 32 57.46 -58.32 6.15
CA THR A 32 57.99 -56.99 6.43
C THR A 32 59.52 -56.95 6.37
N ARG A 33 60.23 -57.99 6.82
CA ARG A 33 61.70 -58.06 6.75
C ARG A 33 62.27 -58.46 5.39
N ALA A 34 61.51 -59.17 4.55
CA ALA A 34 61.96 -59.59 3.22
C ALA A 34 61.66 -58.55 2.13
N PHE A 35 60.45 -57.97 2.15
CA PHE A 35 59.94 -57.08 1.11
C PHE A 35 60.06 -55.58 1.42
N TRP A 36 60.75 -55.18 2.51
CA TRP A 36 60.97 -53.75 2.81
C TRP A 36 61.57 -52.92 1.65
N PRO A 37 62.47 -53.45 0.78
CA PRO A 37 62.97 -52.66 -0.35
C PRO A 37 61.89 -52.40 -1.40
N LEU A 38 60.93 -53.32 -1.57
CA LEU A 38 59.85 -53.18 -2.54
C LEU A 38 58.88 -52.06 -2.12
N TRP A 39 58.50 -52.03 -0.84
CA TRP A 39 57.71 -50.94 -0.28
C TRP A 39 58.42 -49.59 -0.40
N SER A 40 59.75 -49.57 -0.21
CA SER A 40 60.55 -48.34 -0.37
C SER A 40 60.57 -47.85 -1.82
N VAL A 41 60.75 -48.74 -2.80
CA VAL A 41 60.67 -48.39 -4.23
C VAL A 41 59.27 -47.89 -4.60
N LEU A 42 58.21 -48.59 -4.17
CA LEU A 42 56.82 -48.19 -4.44
C LEU A 42 56.51 -46.80 -3.86
N PHE A 43 56.93 -46.50 -2.63
CA PHE A 43 56.71 -45.18 -2.02
C PHE A 43 57.50 -44.07 -2.71
N VAL A 44 58.74 -44.30 -3.15
CA VAL A 44 59.52 -43.29 -3.90
C VAL A 44 58.93 -43.02 -5.28
N VAL A 45 58.50 -44.06 -6.00
CA VAL A 45 57.82 -43.90 -7.30
C VAL A 45 56.51 -43.15 -7.13
N LEU A 46 55.65 -43.58 -6.18
CA LEU A 46 54.37 -42.92 -5.92
C LEU A 46 54.56 -41.46 -5.49
N ALA A 47 55.56 -41.16 -4.66
CA ALA A 47 55.89 -39.80 -4.26
C ALA A 47 56.30 -38.91 -5.45
N ALA A 48 57.15 -39.42 -6.34
CA ALA A 48 57.57 -38.68 -7.53
C ALA A 48 56.38 -38.36 -8.45
N LEU A 49 55.47 -39.33 -8.64
CA LEU A 49 54.27 -39.18 -9.47
C LEU A 49 53.25 -38.19 -8.89
N MET A 50 53.01 -38.24 -7.57
CA MET A 50 52.10 -37.32 -6.88
C MET A 50 52.65 -35.89 -6.83
N LEU A 51 53.97 -35.72 -6.76
CA LEU A 51 54.64 -34.40 -6.85
C LEU A 51 54.73 -33.85 -8.29
N GLY A 52 54.38 -34.64 -9.31
CA GLY A 52 54.40 -34.20 -10.71
C GLY A 52 55.80 -34.10 -11.32
N LEU A 53 56.81 -34.82 -10.81
CA LEU A 53 58.17 -34.77 -11.37
C LEU A 53 58.23 -35.26 -12.82
N GLN A 54 57.31 -36.14 -13.22
CA GLN A 54 57.11 -36.59 -14.60
C GLN A 54 56.62 -35.47 -15.52
N ASP A 55 55.87 -34.49 -14.99
CA ASP A 55 55.33 -33.37 -15.76
C ASP A 55 56.41 -32.29 -15.99
N SER A 56 57.54 -32.34 -15.26
CA SER A 56 58.60 -31.32 -15.28
C SER A 56 59.89 -31.74 -16.01
N VAL A 57 59.94 -32.92 -16.63
CA VAL A 57 61.12 -33.44 -17.33
C VAL A 57 60.75 -33.99 -18.71
N ALA A 58 61.73 -34.07 -19.62
CA ALA A 58 61.52 -34.66 -20.95
C ALA A 58 61.04 -36.12 -20.85
N ILE A 59 60.16 -36.53 -21.75
CA ILE A 59 59.45 -37.82 -21.66
C ILE A 59 60.41 -39.02 -21.65
N GLU A 60 61.54 -38.93 -22.35
CA GLU A 60 62.61 -39.94 -22.37
C GLU A 60 63.22 -40.16 -20.97
N ILE A 61 63.28 -39.12 -20.15
CA ILE A 61 63.75 -39.20 -18.75
C ILE A 61 62.70 -39.92 -17.90
N VAL A 62 61.41 -39.70 -18.15
CA VAL A 62 60.31 -40.44 -17.49
C VAL A 62 60.38 -41.93 -17.86
N TRP A 63 60.56 -42.27 -19.14
CA TRP A 63 60.73 -43.66 -19.58
C TRP A 63 61.99 -44.31 -18.99
N ALA A 64 63.13 -43.62 -18.97
CA ALA A 64 64.35 -44.11 -18.36
C ALA A 64 64.20 -44.35 -16.85
N ALA A 65 63.59 -43.41 -16.13
CA ALA A 65 63.29 -43.54 -14.71
C ALA A 65 62.30 -44.69 -14.43
N GLY A 66 61.28 -44.86 -15.27
CA GLY A 66 60.32 -45.98 -15.21
C GLY A 66 61.00 -47.34 -15.39
N ILE A 67 61.93 -47.47 -16.34
CA ILE A 67 62.73 -48.70 -16.55
C ILE A 67 63.61 -48.97 -15.32
N VAL A 68 64.28 -47.96 -14.76
CA VAL A 68 65.09 -48.09 -13.54
C VAL A 68 64.23 -48.51 -12.34
N ALA A 69 63.04 -47.92 -12.18
CA ALA A 69 62.08 -48.28 -11.13
C ALA A 69 61.58 -49.72 -11.28
N LEU A 70 61.30 -50.18 -12.51
CA LEU A 70 60.88 -51.55 -12.80
C LEU A 70 62.00 -52.56 -12.49
N ILE A 71 63.25 -52.25 -12.85
CA ILE A 71 64.43 -53.06 -12.49
C ILE A 71 64.61 -53.12 -10.96
N ALA A 72 64.49 -51.98 -10.27
CA ALA A 72 64.60 -51.91 -8.81
C ALA A 72 63.48 -52.70 -8.10
N ALA A 73 62.23 -52.60 -8.58
CA ALA A 73 61.10 -53.37 -8.09
C ALA A 73 61.29 -54.89 -8.35
N GLY A 74 61.74 -55.28 -9.55
CA GLY A 74 62.05 -56.67 -9.89
C GLY A 74 63.15 -57.26 -9.01
N TRP A 75 64.23 -56.51 -8.76
CA TRP A 75 65.28 -56.89 -7.80
C TRP A 75 64.74 -57.01 -6.37
N ALA A 76 63.87 -56.07 -5.94
CA ALA A 76 63.29 -56.09 -4.61
C ALA A 76 62.33 -57.28 -4.39
N VAL A 77 61.54 -57.64 -5.40
CA VAL A 77 60.72 -58.88 -5.43
C VAL A 77 61.63 -60.11 -5.36
N TRP A 78 62.69 -60.18 -6.17
CA TRP A 78 63.65 -61.29 -6.17
C TRP A 78 64.37 -61.47 -4.82
N HIS A 79 64.83 -60.37 -4.21
CA HIS A 79 65.40 -60.36 -2.85
C HIS A 79 64.36 -60.83 -1.82
N GLY A 80 63.14 -60.29 -1.91
CA GLY A 80 62.02 -60.67 -1.03
C GLY A 80 61.72 -62.16 -1.10
N VAL A 81 61.50 -62.71 -2.30
CA VAL A 81 61.23 -64.14 -2.53
C VAL A 81 62.40 -65.01 -2.08
N ARG A 82 63.66 -64.63 -2.34
CA ARG A 82 64.83 -65.40 -1.88
C ARG A 82 65.04 -65.40 -0.37
N ARG A 83 64.66 -64.33 0.32
CA ARG A 83 64.84 -64.18 1.77
C ARG A 83 63.61 -64.63 2.58
N PHE A 84 62.45 -64.70 1.94
CA PHE A 84 61.21 -65.16 2.55
C PHE A 84 61.19 -66.68 2.69
N SER A 85 61.13 -67.15 3.93
CA SER A 85 60.95 -68.56 4.27
C SER A 85 59.59 -68.76 4.95
N TRP A 86 58.84 -69.79 4.58
CA TRP A 86 57.53 -70.02 5.20
C TRP A 86 57.68 -70.44 6.67
N PRO A 87 56.91 -69.89 7.62
CA PRO A 87 56.97 -70.33 9.02
C PRO A 87 56.32 -71.72 9.17
N SER A 88 57.12 -72.69 9.60
CA SER A 88 56.67 -74.05 9.92
C SER A 88 55.73 -74.02 11.14
N ARG A 89 54.80 -74.98 11.18
CA ARG A 89 53.86 -75.13 12.32
C ARG A 89 54.62 -75.40 13.62
N GLU A 90 55.69 -76.18 13.54
CA GLU A 90 56.60 -76.49 14.65
C GLU A 90 57.35 -75.26 15.16
N GLY A 91 57.85 -74.38 14.26
CA GLY A 91 58.49 -73.13 14.66
C GLY A 91 57.53 -72.16 15.36
N ALA A 92 56.25 -72.13 14.93
CA ALA A 92 55.21 -71.36 15.61
C ALA A 92 54.80 -71.98 16.97
N LEU A 93 54.74 -73.32 17.07
CA LEU A 93 54.55 -74.02 18.34
C LEU A 93 55.70 -73.71 19.32
N ALA A 94 56.95 -73.82 18.87
CA ALA A 94 58.12 -73.57 19.72
C ALA A 94 58.21 -72.10 20.16
N ARG A 95 57.90 -71.14 19.27
CA ARG A 95 57.88 -69.70 19.63
C ARG A 95 56.75 -69.37 20.62
N LEU A 96 55.59 -70.02 20.51
CA LEU A 96 54.50 -69.89 21.49
C LEU A 96 54.91 -70.49 22.84
N ASP A 97 55.43 -71.70 22.84
CA ASP A 97 55.84 -72.42 24.06
C ASP A 97 57.03 -71.77 24.78
N ALA A 98 57.90 -71.09 24.04
CA ALA A 98 59.00 -70.31 24.60
C ALA A 98 58.54 -69.07 25.41
N THR A 99 57.29 -68.62 25.24
CA THR A 99 56.74 -67.49 26.02
C THR A 99 56.06 -67.90 27.33
N MET A 100 55.93 -69.21 27.60
CA MET A 100 55.20 -69.72 28.76
C MET A 100 56.15 -70.39 29.79
N PRO A 101 56.08 -70.04 31.09
CA PRO A 101 56.96 -70.62 32.11
C PRO A 101 56.83 -72.15 32.22
N GLY A 102 57.92 -72.86 31.91
CA GLY A 102 58.00 -74.32 31.98
C GLY A 102 57.63 -75.06 30.69
N HIS A 103 57.46 -74.37 29.56
CA HIS A 103 57.21 -74.97 28.23
C HIS A 103 56.04 -75.97 28.23
N PRO A 104 54.82 -75.54 28.62
CA PRO A 104 53.68 -76.42 28.83
C PRO A 104 53.20 -77.16 27.57
N ILE A 105 53.44 -76.67 26.35
CA ILE A 105 53.09 -77.40 25.11
C ILE A 105 54.04 -78.60 24.97
N ARG A 106 55.35 -78.37 25.08
CA ARG A 106 56.34 -79.47 25.04
C ARG A 106 56.13 -80.43 26.20
N ALA A 107 55.95 -79.94 27.42
CA ALA A 107 55.78 -80.76 28.62
C ALA A 107 54.49 -81.62 28.59
N THR A 108 53.40 -81.15 27.97
CA THR A 108 52.16 -81.96 27.84
C THR A 108 52.16 -82.95 26.67
N LEU A 109 53.07 -82.77 25.71
CA LEU A 109 53.35 -83.74 24.64
C LEU A 109 54.45 -84.75 25.05
N ASP A 110 55.22 -84.44 26.09
CA ASP A 110 56.27 -85.30 26.65
C ASP A 110 55.70 -86.48 27.48
N ARG A 111 56.54 -87.48 27.74
CA ARG A 111 56.17 -88.69 28.50
C ARG A 111 57.21 -89.02 29.56
N GLN A 112 56.74 -89.54 30.68
CA GLN A 112 57.59 -89.99 31.76
C GLN A 112 58.49 -91.14 31.28
N ALA A 113 59.82 -90.89 31.23
CA ALA A 113 60.78 -91.87 30.73
C ALA A 113 61.03 -93.04 31.70
N PHE A 114 60.88 -92.79 33.01
CA PHE A 114 61.09 -93.76 34.08
C PHE A 114 60.10 -93.53 35.22
N GLY A 115 59.58 -94.60 35.81
CA GLY A 115 58.70 -94.54 37.00
C GLY A 115 57.22 -94.87 36.76
N ASP A 116 56.78 -95.17 35.53
CA ASP A 116 55.39 -95.54 35.16
C ASP A 116 54.75 -96.68 35.98
N ARG A 117 55.55 -97.47 36.71
CA ARG A 117 55.08 -98.58 37.57
C ARG A 117 55.01 -98.23 39.06
N ASP A 118 55.46 -97.04 39.45
CA ASP A 118 55.29 -96.51 40.81
C ASP A 118 54.10 -95.53 40.83
N GLY A 119 53.09 -95.86 41.66
CA GLY A 119 51.89 -95.04 41.82
C GLY A 119 52.18 -93.63 42.37
N ALA A 120 53.23 -93.45 43.18
CA ALA A 120 53.58 -92.14 43.72
C ALA A 120 54.19 -91.23 42.63
N SER A 121 55.15 -91.75 41.88
CA SER A 121 55.75 -91.06 40.72
C SER A 121 54.72 -90.73 39.64
N ALA A 122 53.86 -91.70 39.30
CA ALA A 122 52.79 -91.50 38.31
C ALA A 122 51.77 -90.44 38.76
N ALA A 123 51.40 -90.41 40.05
CA ALA A 123 50.52 -89.37 40.60
C ALA A 123 51.17 -87.96 40.56
N LEU A 124 52.46 -87.86 40.85
CA LEU A 124 53.19 -86.58 40.76
C LEU A 124 53.30 -86.08 39.31
N TRP A 125 53.54 -86.98 38.35
CA TRP A 125 53.52 -86.67 36.92
C TRP A 125 52.13 -86.25 36.44
N ALA A 126 51.07 -86.96 36.84
CA ALA A 126 49.69 -86.55 36.56
C ALA A 126 49.36 -85.16 37.12
N ALA A 127 49.80 -84.84 38.34
CA ALA A 127 49.66 -83.50 38.92
C ALA A 127 50.50 -82.43 38.19
N HIS A 128 51.68 -82.77 37.67
CA HIS A 128 52.45 -81.86 36.80
C HIS A 128 51.72 -81.61 35.47
N GLN A 129 51.28 -82.67 34.80
CA GLN A 129 50.48 -82.63 33.56
C GLN A 129 49.21 -81.79 33.72
N ALA A 130 48.47 -81.95 34.82
CA ALA A 130 47.30 -81.11 35.12
C ALA A 130 47.66 -79.62 35.23
N ARG A 131 48.72 -79.27 35.97
CA ARG A 131 49.20 -77.88 36.10
C ARG A 131 49.68 -77.28 34.77
N MET A 132 50.30 -78.08 33.89
CA MET A 132 50.69 -77.61 32.56
C MET A 132 49.47 -77.41 31.65
N ARG A 133 48.46 -78.29 31.70
CA ARG A 133 47.21 -78.11 30.93
C ARG A 133 46.41 -76.88 31.36
N GLU A 134 46.44 -76.51 32.64
CA GLU A 134 45.82 -75.26 33.08
C GLU A 134 46.54 -74.04 32.48
N ARG A 135 47.88 -74.02 32.52
CA ARG A 135 48.70 -72.97 31.87
C ARG A 135 48.47 -72.87 30.36
N LEU A 136 48.10 -73.95 29.68
CA LEU A 136 47.75 -73.90 28.25
C LEU A 136 46.46 -73.11 27.96
N ARG A 137 45.55 -72.96 28.93
CA ARG A 137 44.38 -72.08 28.80
C ARG A 137 44.76 -70.60 28.83
N GLU A 138 45.90 -70.27 29.45
CA GLU A 138 46.46 -68.91 29.48
C GLU A 138 47.26 -68.55 28.22
N ALA A 139 47.47 -69.50 27.30
CA ALA A 139 48.28 -69.31 26.10
C ALA A 139 47.69 -68.21 25.18
N ARG A 140 48.45 -67.11 25.01
CA ARG A 140 48.09 -65.98 24.11
C ARG A 140 49.00 -65.96 22.89
N GLY A 141 48.48 -65.50 21.75
CA GLY A 141 49.26 -65.38 20.52
C GLY A 141 50.45 -64.42 20.69
N VAL A 142 51.64 -64.84 20.26
CA VAL A 142 52.87 -64.04 20.40
C VAL A 142 52.85 -62.89 19.42
N ARG A 143 53.13 -61.66 19.90
CA ARG A 143 53.19 -60.46 19.03
C ARG A 143 54.33 -60.58 18.00
N PRO A 144 54.12 -60.11 16.75
CA PRO A 144 55.17 -60.07 15.73
C PRO A 144 56.23 -59.02 16.07
N ASP A 145 57.49 -59.28 15.74
CA ASP A 145 58.54 -58.27 15.81
C ASP A 145 58.76 -57.63 14.43
N LEU A 146 58.01 -56.57 14.15
CA LEU A 146 58.07 -55.83 12.88
C LEU A 146 59.31 -54.91 12.77
N ARG A 147 60.31 -55.04 13.64
CA ARG A 147 61.56 -54.26 13.56
C ARG A 147 62.38 -54.69 12.35
N VAL A 148 62.70 -53.72 11.49
CA VAL A 148 63.50 -53.87 10.26
C VAL A 148 64.89 -53.23 10.40
N ALA A 149 65.21 -52.57 11.52
CA ALA A 149 66.48 -51.82 11.69
C ALA A 149 67.76 -52.63 11.45
N ALA A 150 67.76 -53.95 11.70
CA ALA A 150 68.89 -54.84 11.41
C ALA A 150 69.00 -55.25 9.92
N ALA A 151 68.03 -54.87 9.08
CA ALA A 151 67.96 -55.14 7.64
C ALA A 151 67.97 -53.86 6.79
N ASP A 152 67.72 -52.68 7.39
CA ASP A 152 67.85 -51.35 6.81
C ASP A 152 68.70 -50.45 7.74
N PRO A 153 70.05 -50.54 7.67
CA PRO A 153 70.94 -49.78 8.56
C PRO A 153 70.99 -48.27 8.24
N TYR A 154 70.65 -47.90 7.01
CA TYR A 154 70.69 -46.53 6.50
C TYR A 154 69.33 -45.81 6.57
N ALA A 155 68.32 -46.45 7.17
CA ALA A 155 66.96 -45.90 7.30
C ALA A 155 66.29 -45.52 5.96
N LEU A 156 66.65 -46.18 4.86
CA LEU A 156 66.15 -45.87 3.51
C LEU A 156 64.62 -45.98 3.42
N ARG A 157 64.00 -46.87 4.20
CA ARG A 157 62.54 -46.97 4.29
C ARG A 157 61.88 -45.71 4.86
N TYR A 158 62.57 -44.98 5.74
CA TYR A 158 62.07 -43.73 6.31
C TYR A 158 62.28 -42.55 5.35
N VAL A 159 63.32 -42.57 4.51
CA VAL A 159 63.46 -41.62 3.39
C VAL A 159 62.32 -41.80 2.39
N ALA A 160 61.98 -43.04 2.05
CA ALA A 160 60.87 -43.36 1.16
C ALA A 160 59.49 -42.95 1.74
N VAL A 161 59.26 -43.18 3.04
CA VAL A 161 58.05 -42.70 3.73
C VAL A 161 58.01 -41.17 3.83
N LEU A 162 59.14 -40.51 4.09
CA LEU A 162 59.23 -39.04 4.12
C LEU A 162 58.88 -38.44 2.75
N ALA A 163 59.42 -39.00 1.66
CA ALA A 163 59.07 -38.58 0.30
C ALA A 163 57.56 -38.72 0.05
N LEU A 164 56.94 -39.83 0.46
CA LEU A 164 55.50 -40.03 0.33
C LEU A 164 54.68 -39.06 1.19
N VAL A 165 55.12 -38.74 2.41
CA VAL A 165 54.44 -37.75 3.26
C VAL A 165 54.55 -36.34 2.66
N THR A 166 55.72 -35.94 2.15
CA THR A 166 55.87 -34.69 1.40
C THR A 166 54.97 -34.66 0.18
N ALA A 167 54.86 -35.77 -0.56
CA ALA A 167 53.99 -35.89 -1.73
C ALA A 167 52.48 -35.91 -1.40
N LEU A 168 52.10 -36.31 -0.19
CA LEU A 168 50.72 -36.20 0.32
C LEU A 168 50.37 -34.81 0.85
N LEU A 169 51.37 -34.00 1.25
CA LEU A 169 51.18 -32.64 1.76
C LEU A 169 51.29 -31.55 0.67
N PHE A 170 52.16 -31.77 -0.33
CA PHE A 170 52.50 -30.78 -1.36
C PHE A 170 52.25 -31.27 -2.80
N GLY A 171 51.94 -32.55 -2.99
CA GLY A 171 51.56 -33.14 -4.27
C GLY A 171 50.04 -33.34 -4.39
N SER A 172 49.61 -34.00 -5.47
CA SER A 172 48.22 -34.37 -5.71
C SER A 172 48.10 -35.82 -6.17
N VAL A 173 47.12 -36.55 -5.61
CA VAL A 173 46.79 -37.91 -6.02
C VAL A 173 46.42 -37.97 -7.51
N MET A 174 45.77 -36.92 -8.02
CA MET A 174 45.31 -36.86 -9.42
C MET A 174 46.48 -36.85 -10.43
N ARG A 175 47.66 -36.31 -10.06
CA ARG A 175 48.84 -36.29 -10.95
C ARG A 175 49.38 -37.67 -11.28
N VAL A 176 49.08 -38.69 -10.48
CA VAL A 176 49.43 -40.09 -10.81
C VAL A 176 48.77 -40.54 -12.12
N GLY A 177 47.66 -39.90 -12.52
CA GLY A 177 47.00 -40.11 -13.81
C GLY A 177 47.74 -39.55 -15.03
N SER A 178 48.63 -38.55 -14.91
CA SER A 178 49.29 -37.96 -16.10
C SER A 178 50.14 -38.99 -16.85
N VAL A 179 50.63 -40.02 -16.14
CA VAL A 179 51.41 -41.13 -16.71
C VAL A 179 50.62 -41.95 -17.74
N THR A 180 49.29 -42.06 -17.64
CA THR A 180 48.52 -42.84 -18.63
C THR A 180 48.43 -42.16 -19.99
N GLY A 181 48.50 -40.82 -20.04
CA GLY A 181 48.63 -40.05 -21.29
C GLY A 181 50.03 -40.12 -21.92
N MET A 182 51.07 -40.47 -21.15
CA MET A 182 52.46 -40.57 -21.64
C MET A 182 52.78 -41.89 -22.38
N GLY A 183 51.78 -42.74 -22.61
CA GLY A 183 51.92 -43.99 -23.37
C GLY A 183 52.05 -43.77 -24.89
N PRO A 184 52.55 -44.75 -25.66
CA PRO A 184 52.62 -44.65 -27.12
C PRO A 184 51.21 -44.58 -27.71
N GLY A 185 50.78 -43.38 -28.11
CA GLY A 185 49.43 -43.08 -28.60
C GLY A 185 48.53 -42.27 -27.64
N GLY A 186 49.00 -41.89 -26.44
CA GLY A 186 48.21 -41.12 -25.46
C GLY A 186 48.17 -39.60 -25.68
N GLY A 187 48.75 -39.09 -26.77
CA GLY A 187 48.83 -37.66 -27.07
C GLY A 187 47.55 -37.06 -27.67
N SER A 188 46.39 -37.37 -27.12
CA SER A 188 45.08 -36.95 -27.65
C SER A 188 44.10 -36.35 -26.63
N ASP A 189 44.48 -36.22 -25.35
CA ASP A 189 43.73 -35.41 -24.37
C ASP A 189 44.06 -33.91 -24.56
N LEU A 190 43.86 -33.40 -25.78
CA LEU A 190 43.82 -31.98 -26.07
C LEU A 190 42.43 -31.44 -25.68
N ALA A 191 42.43 -30.43 -24.81
CA ALA A 191 41.26 -29.66 -24.39
C ALA A 191 40.09 -30.45 -23.78
N THR A 192 40.12 -30.65 -22.45
CA THR A 192 38.88 -30.66 -21.63
C THR A 192 38.37 -29.23 -21.41
N GLY A 193 38.21 -28.49 -22.51
CA GLY A 193 37.47 -27.24 -22.62
C GLY A 193 36.56 -27.38 -23.85
N PRO A 194 35.44 -26.64 -23.93
CA PRO A 194 34.56 -26.75 -25.08
C PRO A 194 35.31 -26.31 -26.36
N THR A 195 35.20 -27.09 -27.43
CA THR A 195 35.86 -26.82 -28.72
C THR A 195 35.31 -25.57 -29.41
N TRP A 196 34.13 -25.12 -29.00
CA TRP A 196 33.49 -23.87 -29.39
C TRP A 196 32.63 -23.36 -28.21
N GLU A 197 32.44 -22.05 -28.11
CA GLU A 197 31.52 -21.41 -27.17
C GLU A 197 30.59 -20.48 -27.96
N GLY A 198 29.29 -20.53 -27.73
CA GLY A 198 28.33 -19.72 -28.49
C GLY A 198 27.26 -19.10 -27.62
N TRP A 199 26.87 -17.87 -27.92
CA TRP A 199 25.77 -17.18 -27.25
C TRP A 199 24.87 -16.43 -28.23
N ILE A 200 23.59 -16.32 -27.86
CA ILE A 200 22.61 -15.42 -28.48
C ILE A 200 22.31 -14.33 -27.46
N GLU A 201 22.64 -13.09 -27.79
CA GLU A 201 22.39 -11.89 -27.00
C GLU A 201 21.18 -11.14 -27.59
N PRO A 202 20.00 -11.18 -26.96
CA PRO A 202 18.82 -10.44 -27.41
C PRO A 202 19.07 -8.93 -27.45
N PRO A 203 18.27 -8.15 -28.22
CA PRO A 203 18.32 -6.70 -28.17
C PRO A 203 18.01 -6.18 -26.75
N ALA A 204 18.70 -5.12 -26.33
CA ALA A 204 18.65 -4.65 -24.94
C ALA A 204 17.23 -4.26 -24.45
N TYR A 205 16.38 -3.76 -25.34
CA TYR A 205 15.00 -3.39 -25.04
C TYR A 205 14.13 -4.58 -24.61
N THR A 206 14.42 -5.78 -25.13
CA THR A 206 13.67 -7.00 -24.78
C THR A 206 13.87 -7.43 -23.32
N ARG A 207 14.92 -6.92 -22.65
CA ARG A 207 15.33 -7.24 -21.28
C ARG A 207 15.57 -8.75 -21.02
N LEU A 208 15.60 -9.57 -22.07
CA LEU A 208 15.82 -11.01 -22.02
C LEU A 208 17.30 -11.36 -21.74
N PRO A 209 17.58 -12.43 -20.97
CA PRO A 209 18.95 -12.87 -20.71
C PRO A 209 19.62 -13.48 -21.93
N ALA A 210 20.94 -13.27 -22.07
CA ALA A 210 21.72 -13.93 -23.11
C ALA A 210 21.71 -15.46 -22.96
N LEU A 211 21.40 -16.16 -24.05
CA LEU A 211 21.26 -17.62 -24.10
C LEU A 211 22.60 -18.26 -24.50
N TYR A 212 23.15 -19.14 -23.64
CA TYR A 212 24.41 -19.83 -23.89
C TYR A 212 24.17 -21.18 -24.61
N LEU A 213 24.56 -21.27 -25.88
CA LEU A 213 24.25 -22.38 -26.80
C LEU A 213 24.79 -23.73 -26.32
N ASN A 214 25.89 -23.75 -25.58
CA ASN A 214 26.50 -24.97 -25.04
C ASN A 214 25.60 -25.66 -23.99
N ASP A 215 24.83 -24.90 -23.22
CA ASP A 215 23.92 -25.44 -22.20
C ASP A 215 22.55 -25.85 -22.79
N ILE A 216 22.22 -25.39 -24.00
CA ILE A 216 21.00 -25.76 -24.71
C ILE A 216 21.11 -27.18 -25.25
N ASN A 217 20.39 -28.10 -24.60
CA ASN A 217 20.32 -29.52 -24.95
C ASN A 217 19.08 -29.90 -25.80
N GLY A 218 18.31 -28.92 -26.27
CA GLY A 218 17.18 -29.11 -27.18
C GLY A 218 17.50 -28.60 -28.59
N ASP A 219 16.90 -29.21 -29.61
CA ASP A 219 17.18 -28.91 -31.02
C ASP A 219 16.57 -27.58 -31.53
N VAL A 220 15.77 -26.88 -30.71
CA VAL A 220 15.03 -25.67 -31.07
C VAL A 220 15.32 -24.56 -30.07
N VAL A 221 15.54 -23.34 -30.58
CA VAL A 221 15.78 -22.12 -29.77
C VAL A 221 14.87 -20.99 -30.25
N GLN A 222 14.28 -20.24 -29.34
CA GLN A 222 13.58 -18.99 -29.66
C GLN A 222 14.51 -17.80 -29.42
N ALA A 223 14.49 -16.82 -30.32
CA ALA A 223 15.22 -15.56 -30.20
C ALA A 223 14.41 -14.43 -30.86
N PRO A 224 14.35 -13.21 -30.27
CA PRO A 224 13.82 -12.05 -30.96
C PRO A 224 14.58 -11.72 -32.25
N GLU A 225 13.92 -11.03 -33.18
CA GLU A 225 14.57 -10.38 -34.31
C GLU A 225 15.70 -9.44 -33.83
N GLY A 226 16.73 -9.24 -34.65
CA GLY A 226 17.90 -8.41 -34.31
C GLY A 226 18.87 -9.04 -33.30
N SER A 227 18.49 -10.12 -32.58
CA SER A 227 19.36 -10.82 -31.61
C SER A 227 20.74 -11.12 -32.17
N ARG A 228 21.80 -10.82 -31.42
CA ARG A 228 23.19 -11.01 -31.84
C ARG A 228 23.67 -12.41 -31.47
N VAL A 229 23.88 -13.26 -32.47
CA VAL A 229 24.57 -14.54 -32.31
C VAL A 229 26.07 -14.30 -32.41
N THR A 230 26.84 -14.82 -31.46
CA THR A 230 28.31 -14.87 -31.54
C THR A 230 28.79 -16.29 -31.23
N VAL A 231 29.70 -16.81 -32.06
CA VAL A 231 30.31 -18.13 -31.87
C VAL A 231 31.83 -17.97 -31.89
N ARG A 232 32.49 -18.40 -30.80
CA ARG A 232 33.94 -18.52 -30.69
C ARG A 232 34.36 -19.98 -30.87
N MET A 233 35.47 -20.21 -31.58
CA MET A 233 35.98 -21.54 -31.91
C MET A 233 37.41 -21.69 -31.40
N TYR A 234 37.68 -22.80 -30.71
CA TYR A 234 38.91 -23.07 -29.97
C TYR A 234 39.58 -24.34 -30.50
N GLY A 235 40.44 -24.18 -31.52
CA GLY A 235 41.15 -25.29 -32.16
C GLY A 235 42.15 -24.82 -33.23
N GLU A 236 42.57 -25.74 -34.10
CA GLU A 236 43.27 -25.37 -35.34
C GLU A 236 42.29 -24.65 -36.30
N ALA A 237 42.75 -23.59 -36.97
CA ALA A 237 41.89 -22.80 -37.86
C ALA A 237 41.36 -23.67 -39.02
N GLY A 238 40.03 -23.67 -39.22
CA GLY A 238 39.34 -24.52 -40.19
C GLY A 238 39.02 -25.95 -39.70
N ALA A 239 39.29 -26.30 -38.43
CA ALA A 239 38.86 -27.58 -37.84
C ALA A 239 37.39 -27.59 -37.35
N LEU A 240 36.76 -26.42 -37.34
CA LEU A 240 35.35 -26.17 -37.04
C LEU A 240 34.82 -25.17 -38.09
N SER A 241 33.55 -25.30 -38.46
CA SER A 241 32.87 -24.36 -39.38
C SER A 241 31.44 -24.10 -38.93
N VAL A 242 30.96 -22.86 -39.09
CA VAL A 242 29.57 -22.50 -38.80
C VAL A 242 28.77 -22.44 -40.09
N GLU A 243 27.74 -23.29 -40.20
CA GLU A 243 26.69 -23.14 -41.20
C GLU A 243 25.52 -22.38 -40.58
N GLU A 244 25.13 -21.24 -41.15
CA GLU A 244 23.97 -20.48 -40.70
C GLU A 244 23.07 -20.08 -41.86
N THR A 245 21.78 -19.94 -41.58
CA THR A 245 20.76 -19.53 -42.57
C THR A 245 19.84 -18.42 -42.03
N ILE A 246 20.17 -17.86 -40.86
CA ILE A 246 19.35 -17.02 -39.99
C ILE A 246 19.61 -15.53 -40.27
N SER A 247 20.83 -15.15 -40.67
CA SER A 247 21.20 -13.75 -40.98
C SER A 247 20.66 -13.24 -42.31
N GLY A 248 20.04 -14.12 -43.11
CA GLY A 248 19.55 -13.80 -44.45
C GLY A 248 20.64 -13.75 -45.54
N ARG A 249 21.92 -13.75 -45.17
CA ARG A 249 23.05 -13.68 -46.12
C ARG A 249 23.08 -14.90 -47.05
N PRO A 250 23.54 -14.76 -48.31
CA PRO A 250 23.86 -15.89 -49.17
C PRO A 250 25.05 -16.67 -48.60
N PHE A 251 25.08 -17.99 -48.83
CA PHE A 251 26.08 -18.90 -48.27
C PHE A 251 27.42 -18.86 -49.03
N GLU A 252 27.96 -17.65 -49.22
CA GLU A 252 29.34 -17.43 -49.65
C GLU A 252 30.15 -17.00 -48.42
N GLN A 253 30.53 -17.97 -47.57
CA GLN A 253 31.62 -17.76 -46.62
C GLN A 253 32.84 -17.27 -47.41
N SER A 254 33.33 -16.06 -47.14
CA SER A 254 34.62 -15.67 -47.71
C SER A 254 35.72 -16.56 -47.14
N GLU A 255 36.76 -16.84 -47.92
CA GLU A 255 37.93 -17.61 -47.45
C GLU A 255 38.61 -16.95 -46.23
N THR A 256 38.29 -15.68 -45.95
CA THR A 256 38.70 -14.91 -44.77
C THR A 256 37.84 -15.22 -43.53
N GLU A 257 36.50 -15.13 -43.64
CA GLU A 257 35.59 -15.37 -42.51
C GLU A 257 35.66 -16.82 -42.00
N ALA A 258 35.93 -17.79 -42.88
CA ALA A 258 36.18 -19.18 -42.52
C ALA A 258 37.49 -19.41 -41.73
N GLN A 259 38.35 -18.39 -41.60
CA GLN A 259 39.58 -18.42 -40.81
C GLN A 259 39.48 -17.63 -39.49
N GLU A 260 38.37 -16.93 -39.23
CA GLU A 260 38.18 -16.18 -37.99
C GLU A 260 37.73 -17.10 -36.85
N THR A 261 38.43 -17.01 -35.70
CA THR A 261 38.12 -17.80 -34.50
C THR A 261 36.93 -17.27 -33.70
N ALA A 262 36.29 -16.19 -34.16
CA ALA A 262 35.05 -15.64 -33.62
C ALA A 262 34.21 -15.07 -34.75
N GLN A 263 33.00 -15.58 -34.95
CA GLN A 263 32.04 -15.07 -35.93
C GLN A 263 30.85 -14.41 -35.21
N THR A 264 30.26 -13.38 -35.81
CA THR A 264 29.12 -12.62 -35.24
C THR A 264 28.13 -12.24 -36.33
N PHE A 265 26.84 -12.53 -36.11
CA PHE A 265 25.74 -12.22 -37.02
C PHE A 265 24.45 -11.97 -36.24
N SER A 266 23.46 -11.34 -36.88
CA SER A 266 22.15 -11.05 -36.28
C SER A 266 21.08 -12.03 -36.76
N VAL A 267 20.10 -12.32 -35.91
CA VAL A 267 18.87 -13.04 -36.28
C VAL A 267 18.01 -12.12 -37.14
N ALA A 268 17.70 -12.54 -38.39
CA ALA A 268 16.88 -11.77 -39.34
C ALA A 268 15.77 -12.60 -40.02
N ARG A 269 15.71 -13.91 -39.73
CA ARG A 269 14.60 -14.82 -40.05
C ARG A 269 14.77 -16.12 -39.28
N SER A 270 13.67 -16.86 -39.08
CA SER A 270 13.76 -18.26 -38.63
C SER A 270 14.61 -19.10 -39.59
N GLY A 271 15.48 -19.94 -39.05
CA GLY A 271 16.44 -20.73 -39.83
C GLY A 271 17.31 -21.62 -38.94
N ARG A 272 18.19 -22.39 -39.56
CA ARG A 272 19.09 -23.31 -38.86
C ARG A 272 20.47 -22.69 -38.62
N LEU A 273 21.01 -22.95 -37.44
CA LEU A 273 22.42 -22.80 -37.07
C LEU A 273 23.03 -24.18 -36.87
N ALA A 274 24.17 -24.47 -37.47
CA ALA A 274 24.98 -25.64 -37.20
C ALA A 274 26.44 -25.26 -37.01
N ILE A 275 27.10 -25.92 -36.07
CA ILE A 275 28.54 -25.87 -35.85
C ILE A 275 29.06 -27.26 -36.18
N ASP A 276 29.74 -27.40 -37.31
CA ASP A 276 30.29 -28.66 -37.79
C ASP A 276 31.73 -28.86 -37.30
N GLY A 277 32.03 -30.08 -36.86
CA GLY A 277 33.34 -30.50 -36.36
C GLY A 277 33.27 -31.25 -35.03
N PRO A 278 34.40 -31.36 -34.29
CA PRO A 278 34.45 -32.10 -33.02
C PRO A 278 33.55 -31.47 -31.94
N ASN A 279 32.62 -32.26 -31.41
CA ASN A 279 31.53 -31.82 -30.51
C ASN A 279 30.59 -30.76 -31.13
N GLY A 280 30.44 -30.75 -32.45
CA GLY A 280 29.45 -29.93 -33.14
C GLY A 280 28.00 -30.17 -32.68
N ARG A 281 27.16 -29.15 -32.85
CA ARG A 281 25.72 -29.14 -32.56
C ARG A 281 24.97 -28.33 -33.61
N ALA A 282 23.66 -28.53 -33.72
CA ALA A 282 22.81 -27.72 -34.55
C ALA A 282 21.49 -27.41 -33.83
N TRP A 283 20.91 -26.25 -34.13
CA TRP A 283 19.64 -25.77 -33.59
C TRP A 283 18.82 -25.14 -34.72
N ASP A 284 17.52 -25.41 -34.73
CA ASP A 284 16.56 -24.64 -35.51
C ASP A 284 16.14 -23.42 -34.66
N VAL A 285 16.59 -22.24 -35.08
CA VAL A 285 16.29 -20.96 -34.41
C VAL A 285 14.99 -20.42 -34.98
N MET A 286 13.98 -20.31 -34.12
CA MET A 286 12.72 -19.64 -34.43
C MET A 286 12.84 -18.17 -34.02
N MET A 287 12.75 -17.30 -35.01
CA MET A 287 12.69 -15.85 -34.79
C MET A 287 11.29 -15.46 -34.32
N THR A 288 11.20 -14.75 -33.20
CA THR A 288 10.02 -13.95 -32.84
C THR A 288 10.22 -12.56 -33.45
N ALA A 289 9.31 -12.13 -34.33
CA ALA A 289 9.30 -10.75 -34.81
C ALA A 289 8.82 -9.83 -33.69
N ASP A 290 9.25 -8.57 -33.72
CA ASP A 290 8.73 -7.51 -32.86
C ASP A 290 7.30 -7.13 -33.26
N SER A 291 6.49 -6.70 -32.30
CA SER A 291 5.17 -6.10 -32.57
C SER A 291 5.25 -4.59 -32.38
N ALA A 292 4.50 -3.82 -33.17
CA ALA A 292 4.29 -2.42 -32.83
C ALA A 292 3.34 -2.33 -31.62
N PRO A 293 3.53 -1.36 -30.70
CA PRO A 293 2.64 -1.18 -29.55
C PRO A 293 1.22 -0.81 -29.99
N ASP A 294 0.23 -1.13 -29.16
CA ASP A 294 -1.18 -0.77 -29.35
C ASP A 294 -1.66 0.20 -28.25
N VAL A 295 -2.62 1.06 -28.58
CA VAL A 295 -3.19 2.04 -27.64
C VAL A 295 -4.65 2.34 -27.96
N ALA A 296 -5.50 2.31 -26.93
CA ALA A 296 -6.94 2.53 -27.03
C ALA A 296 -7.48 3.36 -25.86
N ARG A 297 -8.63 4.00 -26.07
CA ARG A 297 -9.38 4.69 -25.01
C ARG A 297 -10.12 3.67 -24.14
N ALA A 298 -9.99 3.78 -22.81
CA ALA A 298 -10.63 2.86 -21.86
C ALA A 298 -12.01 3.36 -21.39
N GLY A 299 -12.20 4.68 -21.28
CA GLY A 299 -13.41 5.30 -20.71
C GLY A 299 -13.78 6.64 -21.34
N ALA A 300 -14.73 7.35 -20.75
CA ALA A 300 -15.15 8.69 -21.21
C ALA A 300 -14.12 9.77 -20.82
N PHE A 301 -14.31 11.00 -21.29
CA PHE A 301 -13.74 12.16 -20.59
C PHE A 301 -14.53 12.39 -19.31
N ASP A 302 -13.87 12.29 -18.17
CA ASP A 302 -14.36 12.81 -16.88
C ASP A 302 -13.79 14.22 -16.67
N THR A 303 -14.45 15.08 -15.90
CA THR A 303 -14.05 16.49 -15.73
C THR A 303 -14.52 17.08 -14.41
N THR A 304 -13.63 17.80 -13.73
CA THR A 304 -13.92 18.52 -12.48
C THR A 304 -14.56 19.89 -12.73
N TRP A 305 -15.15 20.50 -11.69
CA TRP A 305 -15.74 21.84 -11.79
C TRP A 305 -14.73 22.94 -12.19
N ASP A 306 -13.45 22.83 -11.79
CA ASP A 306 -12.37 23.75 -12.16
C ASP A 306 -11.76 23.44 -13.55
N GLY A 307 -12.22 22.37 -14.19
CA GLY A 307 -11.95 22.03 -15.58
C GLY A 307 -10.66 21.24 -15.82
N GLU A 308 -10.17 20.52 -14.81
CA GLU A 308 -9.24 19.42 -15.00
C GLU A 308 -9.98 18.27 -15.70
N ALA A 309 -9.45 17.82 -16.84
CA ALA A 309 -10.04 16.78 -17.67
C ALA A 309 -9.21 15.50 -17.54
N SER A 310 -9.89 14.38 -17.25
CA SER A 310 -9.30 13.05 -17.12
C SER A 310 -9.76 12.16 -18.28
N LEU A 311 -8.81 11.49 -18.92
CA LEU A 311 -9.06 10.57 -20.03
C LEU A 311 -8.31 9.23 -19.82
N PRO A 312 -8.99 8.17 -19.37
CA PRO A 312 -8.39 6.86 -19.18
C PRO A 312 -8.13 6.15 -20.51
N PHE A 313 -6.93 5.59 -20.64
CA PHE A 313 -6.43 4.88 -21.81
C PHE A 313 -5.73 3.58 -21.40
N THR A 314 -5.69 2.62 -22.31
CA THR A 314 -4.97 1.36 -22.17
C THR A 314 -3.88 1.30 -23.23
N ALA A 315 -2.68 0.83 -22.87
CA ALA A 315 -1.59 0.59 -23.81
C ALA A 315 -0.97 -0.81 -23.59
N GLN A 316 -0.58 -1.48 -24.69
CA GLN A 316 -0.06 -2.85 -24.68
C GLN A 316 1.07 -3.04 -25.69
N ASP A 317 2.11 -3.80 -25.32
CA ASP A 317 3.32 -4.07 -26.13
C ASP A 317 4.04 -5.35 -25.61
N ASP A 318 4.72 -6.14 -26.47
CA ASP A 318 5.36 -7.39 -26.01
C ASP A 318 6.73 -7.23 -25.32
N TYR A 319 7.37 -6.05 -25.36
CA TYR A 319 8.54 -5.71 -24.56
C TYR A 319 8.34 -4.48 -23.65
N GLY A 320 7.26 -3.73 -23.86
CA GLY A 320 6.73 -2.68 -22.98
C GLY A 320 6.95 -1.27 -23.52
N VAL A 321 5.89 -0.47 -23.48
CA VAL A 321 5.86 0.91 -24.01
C VAL A 321 6.87 1.81 -23.28
N ALA A 322 7.62 2.61 -24.05
CA ALA A 322 8.61 3.55 -23.54
C ALA A 322 8.01 4.93 -23.25
N SER A 323 7.17 5.44 -24.16
CA SER A 323 6.48 6.73 -24.04
C SER A 323 5.18 6.78 -24.86
N GLY A 324 4.36 7.81 -24.63
CA GLY A 324 3.21 8.11 -25.49
C GLY A 324 2.78 9.58 -25.43
N THR A 325 1.98 9.98 -26.40
CA THR A 325 1.44 11.34 -26.57
C THR A 325 -0.02 11.23 -27.05
N ALA A 326 -0.93 11.98 -26.44
CA ALA A 326 -2.24 12.27 -27.01
C ALA A 326 -2.13 13.52 -27.89
N THR A 327 -2.58 13.43 -29.14
CA THR A 327 -2.69 14.55 -30.07
C THR A 327 -4.17 14.88 -30.27
N MET A 328 -4.53 16.16 -30.10
CA MET A 328 -5.90 16.64 -30.31
C MET A 328 -5.96 17.72 -31.39
N THR A 329 -6.94 17.62 -32.30
CA THR A 329 -7.17 18.57 -33.39
C THR A 329 -8.64 18.98 -33.46
N LEU A 330 -8.94 20.20 -33.93
CA LEU A 330 -10.33 20.69 -34.01
C LEU A 330 -11.16 19.94 -35.07
N ALA A 331 -12.24 19.27 -34.66
CA ALA A 331 -13.16 18.54 -35.53
C ALA A 331 -14.14 19.49 -36.25
N LEU A 332 -13.61 20.33 -37.14
CA LEU A 332 -14.29 21.52 -37.66
C LEU A 332 -15.65 21.26 -38.35
N ASP A 333 -15.87 20.08 -38.92
CA ASP A 333 -17.13 19.71 -39.58
C ASP A 333 -18.25 19.33 -38.59
N GLU A 334 -17.91 18.95 -37.35
CA GLU A 334 -18.86 18.68 -36.26
C GLU A 334 -19.15 19.92 -35.37
N VAL A 335 -18.44 21.04 -35.60
CA VAL A 335 -18.67 22.30 -34.86
C VAL A 335 -19.97 22.97 -35.33
N ASP A 336 -20.85 23.32 -34.41
CA ASP A 336 -22.03 24.15 -34.69
C ASP A 336 -21.64 25.62 -34.95
N ARG A 337 -21.32 25.93 -36.20
CA ARG A 337 -20.76 27.21 -36.66
C ARG A 337 -21.77 28.35 -36.73
N ARG A 338 -22.38 28.68 -35.59
CA ARG A 338 -23.27 29.84 -35.39
C ARG A 338 -22.55 31.01 -34.70
N TYR A 339 -23.12 32.20 -34.85
CA TYR A 339 -22.65 33.45 -34.23
C TYR A 339 -21.15 33.71 -34.47
N GLY A 340 -20.29 33.70 -33.44
CA GLY A 340 -18.85 33.94 -33.60
C GLY A 340 -18.09 32.80 -34.30
N LEU A 341 -18.64 31.59 -34.28
CA LEU A 341 -18.06 30.40 -34.93
C LEU A 341 -18.39 30.33 -36.44
N ALA A 342 -19.18 31.29 -36.96
CA ALA A 342 -19.55 31.36 -38.37
C ALA A 342 -18.35 31.68 -39.28
N THR A 343 -17.48 32.60 -38.87
CA THR A 343 -16.19 32.87 -39.52
C THR A 343 -15.31 31.61 -39.49
N ALA A 344 -14.39 31.44 -40.45
CA ALA A 344 -13.42 30.35 -40.35
C ALA A 344 -12.46 30.59 -39.16
N PRO A 345 -12.05 29.55 -38.41
CA PRO A 345 -11.07 29.71 -37.35
C PRO A 345 -9.70 30.12 -37.92
N GLU A 346 -8.88 30.80 -37.11
CA GLU A 346 -7.44 30.93 -37.40
C GLU A 346 -6.75 29.56 -37.25
N GLU A 347 -5.81 29.23 -38.15
CA GLU A 347 -5.01 28.01 -38.06
C GLU A 347 -4.19 28.00 -36.75
N ARG A 348 -4.21 26.87 -36.04
CA ARG A 348 -3.54 26.66 -34.75
C ARG A 348 -2.88 25.27 -34.74
N PRO A 349 -1.78 25.07 -33.99
CA PRO A 349 -1.20 23.74 -33.80
C PRO A 349 -2.18 22.80 -33.08
N ALA A 350 -1.93 21.50 -33.19
CA ALA A 350 -2.59 20.50 -32.35
C ALA A 350 -2.22 20.70 -30.88
N ILE A 351 -3.07 20.23 -29.97
CA ILE A 351 -2.67 20.03 -28.57
C ILE A 351 -1.89 18.71 -28.51
N GLU A 352 -0.70 18.72 -27.93
CA GLU A 352 0.12 17.53 -27.70
C GLU A 352 0.34 17.38 -26.19
N VAL A 353 -0.20 16.32 -25.60
CA VAL A 353 -0.11 16.03 -24.16
C VAL A 353 0.64 14.72 -23.97
N ALA A 354 1.65 14.70 -23.11
CA ALA A 354 2.39 13.47 -22.81
C ALA A 354 1.49 12.50 -22.01
N LEU A 355 1.41 11.24 -22.44
CA LEU A 355 0.69 10.22 -21.70
C LEU A 355 1.49 9.81 -20.45
N PRO A 356 0.86 9.75 -19.27
CA PRO A 356 1.54 9.27 -18.06
C PRO A 356 1.93 7.80 -18.21
N MET A 357 3.14 7.48 -17.75
CA MET A 357 3.69 6.13 -17.80
C MET A 357 3.78 5.55 -16.38
N PRO A 358 3.46 4.27 -16.15
CA PRO A 358 3.57 3.64 -14.84
C PRO A 358 4.95 3.87 -14.20
N ILE A 359 4.93 4.46 -13.00
CA ILE A 359 6.14 4.83 -12.23
C ILE A 359 6.87 3.56 -11.75
N ALA A 360 6.11 2.54 -11.35
CA ALA A 360 6.61 1.22 -10.99
C ALA A 360 5.53 0.18 -11.30
N GLY A 361 5.90 -0.86 -12.06
CA GLY A 361 4.97 -1.89 -12.53
C GLY A 361 5.52 -2.59 -13.76
N ASP A 362 4.65 -3.36 -14.43
CA ASP A 362 4.89 -3.79 -15.80
C ASP A 362 4.57 -2.62 -16.77
N ARG A 363 5.07 -2.71 -18.01
CA ARG A 363 4.74 -1.79 -19.11
C ARG A 363 4.29 -2.50 -20.38
N SER A 364 4.19 -3.84 -20.34
CA SER A 364 3.64 -4.66 -21.43
C SER A 364 2.12 -4.56 -21.54
N GLU A 365 1.40 -4.27 -20.46
CA GLU A 365 -0.04 -3.99 -20.45
C GLU A 365 -0.37 -3.12 -19.24
N PHE A 366 -0.95 -1.94 -19.46
CA PHE A 366 -1.39 -1.04 -18.38
C PHE A 366 -2.57 -0.15 -18.78
N GLU A 367 -3.31 0.31 -17.77
CA GLU A 367 -4.36 1.33 -17.87
C GLU A 367 -3.99 2.48 -16.93
N GLU A 368 -3.97 3.70 -17.46
CA GLU A 368 -3.64 4.95 -16.76
C GLU A 368 -4.56 6.08 -17.27
N ALA A 369 -4.63 7.21 -16.57
CA ALA A 369 -5.45 8.36 -16.98
C ALA A 369 -4.60 9.57 -17.34
N MET A 370 -4.76 10.09 -18.56
CA MET A 370 -4.19 11.38 -18.96
C MET A 370 -5.00 12.50 -18.29
N VAL A 371 -4.34 13.33 -17.48
CA VAL A 371 -4.97 14.42 -16.72
C VAL A 371 -4.31 15.75 -17.09
N ASP A 372 -5.10 16.73 -17.55
CA ASP A 372 -4.65 18.09 -17.91
C ASP A 372 -5.84 19.08 -17.89
N ASN A 373 -5.60 20.39 -17.74
CA ASN A 373 -6.65 21.43 -17.64
C ASN A 373 -6.73 22.27 -18.93
N PHE A 374 -7.60 21.85 -19.85
CA PHE A 374 -7.78 22.50 -21.15
C PHE A 374 -8.64 23.78 -21.11
N SER A 375 -9.10 24.23 -19.96
CA SER A 375 -10.14 25.27 -19.81
C SER A 375 -9.79 26.62 -20.43
N GLN A 376 -8.50 26.97 -20.45
CA GLN A 376 -8.02 28.21 -21.08
C GLN A 376 -7.84 28.07 -22.60
N HIS A 377 -7.89 26.86 -23.17
CA HIS A 377 -7.66 26.62 -24.58
C HIS A 377 -8.82 27.13 -25.47
N PRO A 378 -8.57 27.67 -26.69
CA PRO A 378 -9.61 28.11 -27.62
C PRO A 378 -10.64 27.04 -28.02
N TRP A 379 -10.34 25.77 -27.82
CA TRP A 379 -11.20 24.63 -28.16
C TRP A 379 -11.96 24.04 -26.96
N ALA A 380 -11.84 24.63 -25.75
CA ALA A 380 -12.61 24.19 -24.61
C ALA A 380 -14.12 24.22 -24.91
N ASN A 381 -14.82 23.14 -24.60
CA ASN A 381 -16.23 22.88 -24.92
C ASN A 381 -16.55 22.82 -26.44
N LEU A 382 -15.58 22.50 -27.31
CA LEU A 382 -15.77 22.20 -28.74
C LEU A 382 -15.36 20.76 -29.08
N PRO A 383 -15.93 20.15 -30.15
CA PRO A 383 -15.52 18.83 -30.61
C PRO A 383 -14.09 18.86 -31.19
N VAL A 384 -13.29 17.88 -30.78
CA VAL A 384 -11.93 17.61 -31.23
C VAL A 384 -11.78 16.15 -31.64
N GLU A 385 -10.99 15.88 -32.67
CA GLU A 385 -10.47 14.54 -32.94
C GLU A 385 -9.31 14.29 -31.97
N VAL A 386 -9.39 13.21 -31.19
CA VAL A 386 -8.33 12.74 -30.29
C VAL A 386 -7.72 11.47 -30.87
N ALA A 387 -6.40 11.46 -31.01
CA ALA A 387 -5.64 10.27 -31.41
C ALA A 387 -4.46 10.08 -30.44
N PHE A 388 -4.31 8.85 -29.93
CA PHE A 388 -3.16 8.48 -29.10
C PHE A 388 -2.04 7.93 -29.97
N THR A 389 -0.80 8.25 -29.66
CA THR A 389 0.39 7.62 -30.26
C THR A 389 1.32 7.14 -29.15
N VAL A 390 1.72 5.87 -29.20
CA VAL A 390 2.66 5.22 -28.26
C VAL A 390 3.91 4.76 -28.99
N THR A 391 5.04 4.75 -28.30
CA THR A 391 6.36 4.35 -28.82
C THR A 391 7.01 3.35 -27.87
N ASP A 392 7.60 2.28 -28.41
CA ASP A 392 8.34 1.27 -27.66
C ASP A 392 9.84 1.64 -27.47
N ASP A 393 10.60 0.79 -26.78
CA ASP A 393 12.07 0.93 -26.66
C ASP A 393 12.83 0.59 -27.97
N ALA A 394 12.15 0.10 -29.03
CA ALA A 394 12.71 -0.22 -30.35
C ALA A 394 12.48 0.90 -31.40
N ALA A 395 11.75 1.95 -31.03
CA ALA A 395 11.26 3.06 -31.85
C ALA A 395 10.23 2.68 -32.94
N GLN A 396 9.43 1.63 -32.71
CA GLN A 396 8.16 1.40 -33.40
C GLN A 396 7.06 2.28 -32.78
N THR A 397 6.04 2.63 -33.57
CA THR A 397 4.96 3.53 -33.14
C THR A 397 3.58 2.94 -33.43
N GLY A 398 2.75 2.87 -32.39
CA GLY A 398 1.32 2.57 -32.48
C GLY A 398 0.51 3.85 -32.46
N THR A 399 -0.60 3.91 -33.20
CA THR A 399 -1.52 5.05 -33.21
C THR A 399 -2.97 4.54 -33.20
N SER A 400 -3.81 5.08 -32.31
CA SER A 400 -5.23 4.72 -32.23
C SER A 400 -6.02 5.18 -33.47
N GLU A 401 -7.21 4.63 -33.69
CA GLU A 401 -8.17 5.32 -34.56
C GLU A 401 -8.53 6.69 -33.93
N PRO A 402 -8.64 7.78 -34.73
CA PRO A 402 -9.05 9.09 -34.20
C PRO A 402 -10.54 9.09 -33.83
N GLU A 403 -10.87 9.54 -32.62
CA GLU A 403 -12.25 9.64 -32.15
C GLU A 403 -12.66 11.11 -31.91
N VAL A 404 -13.86 11.48 -32.36
CA VAL A 404 -14.42 12.81 -32.08
C VAL A 404 -15.02 12.84 -30.67
N LEU A 405 -14.45 13.68 -29.81
CA LEU A 405 -14.86 13.89 -28.42
C LEU A 405 -15.00 15.39 -28.16
N THR A 406 -15.89 15.82 -27.27
CA THR A 406 -15.92 17.23 -26.83
C THR A 406 -14.76 17.47 -25.87
N LEU A 407 -13.85 18.39 -26.21
CA LEU A 407 -12.76 18.78 -25.32
C LEU A 407 -13.35 19.44 -24.07
N PRO A 408 -13.16 18.91 -22.85
CA PRO A 408 -13.74 19.52 -21.66
C PRO A 408 -13.06 20.84 -21.30
N GLY A 409 -13.68 21.58 -20.39
CA GLY A 409 -13.10 22.77 -19.80
C GLY A 409 -14.08 23.46 -18.86
N ARG A 410 -13.52 24.18 -17.88
CA ARG A 410 -14.20 24.83 -16.76
C ARG A 410 -15.55 25.42 -17.17
N ARG A 411 -16.59 24.99 -16.47
CA ARG A 411 -17.96 25.48 -16.63
C ARG A 411 -18.14 26.76 -15.82
N PHE A 412 -18.98 27.65 -16.32
CA PHE A 412 -19.31 28.92 -15.69
C PHE A 412 -20.82 28.93 -15.45
N PHE A 413 -21.23 28.98 -14.18
CA PHE A 413 -22.62 28.94 -13.76
C PHE A 413 -23.21 30.35 -13.64
N ASP A 414 -22.38 31.38 -13.41
CA ASP A 414 -22.82 32.77 -13.50
C ASP A 414 -23.10 33.16 -14.97
N PRO A 415 -24.34 33.61 -15.33
CA PRO A 415 -24.68 33.92 -16.72
C PRO A 415 -23.91 35.09 -17.34
N MET A 416 -23.38 36.01 -16.52
CA MET A 416 -22.48 37.06 -16.99
C MET A 416 -21.12 36.46 -17.32
N ALA A 417 -20.54 35.65 -16.42
CA ALA A 417 -19.26 35.00 -16.63
C ALA A 417 -19.28 34.10 -17.88
N ALA A 418 -20.33 33.29 -18.06
CA ALA A 418 -20.53 32.50 -19.27
C ALA A 418 -20.56 33.37 -20.55
N ALA A 419 -21.28 34.50 -20.54
CA ALA A 419 -21.30 35.43 -21.66
C ALA A 419 -19.93 36.09 -21.92
N ILE A 420 -19.11 36.33 -20.90
CA ILE A 420 -17.75 36.85 -21.05
C ILE A 420 -16.84 35.79 -21.70
N ILE A 421 -16.98 34.52 -21.31
CA ILE A 421 -16.25 33.39 -21.90
C ILE A 421 -16.68 33.13 -23.35
N GLU A 422 -17.95 33.32 -23.71
CA GLU A 422 -18.36 33.32 -25.12
C GLU A 422 -17.62 34.38 -25.93
N MET A 423 -17.46 35.61 -25.41
CA MET A 423 -16.71 36.67 -26.11
C MET A 423 -15.21 36.35 -26.20
N ARG A 424 -14.65 35.70 -25.17
CA ARG A 424 -13.27 35.18 -25.20
C ARG A 424 -13.10 34.11 -26.28
N ARG A 425 -13.99 33.11 -26.33
CA ARG A 425 -13.99 32.05 -27.35
C ARG A 425 -14.09 32.66 -28.75
N ASP A 426 -15.05 33.55 -28.96
CA ASP A 426 -15.29 34.18 -30.26
C ASP A 426 -14.06 34.99 -30.74
N LEU A 427 -13.38 35.72 -29.84
CA LEU A 427 -12.10 36.41 -30.14
C LEU A 427 -10.94 35.45 -30.45
N LEU A 428 -10.81 34.36 -29.70
CA LEU A 428 -9.75 33.35 -29.88
C LEU A 428 -9.97 32.49 -31.12
N TRP A 429 -11.22 32.32 -31.56
CA TRP A 429 -11.60 31.65 -32.79
C TRP A 429 -11.12 32.42 -34.02
N ASN A 430 -11.47 33.72 -34.11
CA ASN A 430 -10.97 34.61 -35.14
C ASN A 430 -11.04 36.08 -34.70
N ARG A 431 -9.96 36.84 -34.91
CA ARG A 431 -9.85 38.26 -34.57
C ARG A 431 -10.87 39.17 -35.28
N GLU A 432 -11.42 38.75 -36.42
CA GLU A 432 -12.55 39.44 -37.08
C GLU A 432 -13.81 39.53 -36.21
N ASN A 433 -13.96 38.68 -35.18
CA ASN A 433 -15.06 38.77 -34.21
C ASN A 433 -14.93 39.96 -33.23
N ALA A 434 -13.82 40.71 -33.23
CA ALA A 434 -13.58 41.77 -32.26
C ALA A 434 -14.63 42.89 -32.30
N ASP A 435 -15.07 43.34 -33.49
CA ASP A 435 -16.18 44.30 -33.65
C ASP A 435 -17.48 43.82 -32.97
N ARG A 436 -17.85 42.56 -33.19
CA ARG A 436 -19.04 41.96 -32.59
C ARG A 436 -18.88 41.81 -31.08
N SER A 437 -17.70 41.44 -30.61
CA SER A 437 -17.40 41.32 -29.18
C SER A 437 -17.48 42.67 -28.47
N VAL A 438 -16.90 43.73 -29.05
CA VAL A 438 -17.06 45.12 -28.57
C VAL A 438 -18.54 45.52 -28.53
N MET A 439 -19.32 45.23 -29.57
CA MET A 439 -20.75 45.54 -29.60
C MET A 439 -21.53 44.83 -28.47
N LEU A 440 -21.22 43.56 -28.20
CA LEU A 440 -21.89 42.78 -27.15
C LEU A 440 -21.46 43.22 -25.75
N LEU A 441 -20.17 43.46 -25.51
CA LEU A 441 -19.67 44.05 -24.26
C LEU A 441 -20.27 45.45 -24.00
N ARG A 442 -20.48 46.26 -25.05
CA ARG A 442 -21.23 47.54 -24.97
C ARG A 442 -22.70 47.35 -24.59
N ALA A 443 -23.36 46.33 -25.13
CA ALA A 443 -24.77 46.03 -24.82
C ALA A 443 -24.94 45.54 -23.38
N ILE A 444 -24.09 44.61 -22.94
CA ILE A 444 -24.01 44.10 -21.56
C ILE A 444 -23.79 45.26 -20.57
N SER A 445 -22.82 46.15 -20.86
CA SER A 445 -22.49 47.28 -19.99
C SER A 445 -23.38 48.53 -20.18
N HIS A 446 -24.54 48.41 -20.84
CA HIS A 446 -25.45 49.54 -21.09
C HIS A 446 -26.16 50.06 -19.83
N ARG A 447 -26.49 49.17 -18.88
CA ARG A 447 -27.08 49.54 -17.57
C ARG A 447 -26.27 48.89 -16.45
N PRO A 448 -25.26 49.59 -15.90
CA PRO A 448 -24.34 48.99 -14.95
C PRO A 448 -25.03 48.62 -13.64
N ASP A 449 -25.98 49.43 -13.18
CA ASP A 449 -26.66 49.27 -11.90
C ASP A 449 -27.62 48.05 -11.89
N ASP A 450 -28.14 47.66 -13.06
CA ASP A 450 -28.96 46.46 -13.24
C ASP A 450 -28.09 45.18 -13.41
N ALA A 451 -26.82 45.33 -13.84
CA ALA A 451 -26.01 44.24 -14.38
C ALA A 451 -24.78 43.85 -13.55
N PHE A 452 -24.30 44.72 -12.65
CA PHE A 452 -23.11 44.45 -11.82
C PHE A 452 -23.41 44.69 -10.33
N ARG A 453 -23.41 43.61 -9.53
CA ARG A 453 -23.59 43.67 -8.07
C ARG A 453 -22.58 44.59 -7.37
N GLN A 454 -21.39 44.78 -7.96
CA GLN A 454 -20.28 45.51 -7.36
C GLN A 454 -19.57 46.44 -8.37
N ALA A 455 -19.32 47.70 -7.98
CA ALA A 455 -18.75 48.73 -8.88
C ALA A 455 -17.33 48.41 -9.38
N LYS A 456 -16.55 47.62 -8.63
CA LYS A 456 -15.21 47.15 -9.06
C LYS A 456 -15.29 46.24 -10.30
N HIS A 457 -16.35 45.42 -10.42
CA HIS A 457 -16.53 44.54 -11.57
C HIS A 457 -16.91 45.32 -12.83
N PHE A 458 -17.83 46.29 -12.72
CA PHE A 458 -18.13 47.22 -13.82
C PHE A 458 -16.88 47.98 -14.30
N LEU A 459 -16.02 48.43 -13.38
CA LEU A 459 -14.80 49.14 -13.75
C LEU A 459 -13.79 48.24 -14.48
N ARG A 460 -13.60 46.99 -14.05
CA ARG A 460 -12.72 46.01 -14.74
C ARG A 460 -13.25 45.67 -16.14
N MET A 461 -14.55 45.38 -16.27
CA MET A 461 -15.25 45.24 -17.56
C MET A 461 -15.04 46.47 -18.48
N LYS A 462 -15.25 47.67 -17.95
CA LYS A 462 -15.08 48.92 -18.71
C LYS A 462 -13.66 49.08 -19.25
N THR A 463 -12.64 48.75 -18.46
CA THR A 463 -11.25 48.76 -18.90
C THR A 463 -11.01 47.78 -20.05
N ILE A 464 -11.38 46.51 -19.88
CA ILE A 464 -11.22 45.46 -20.92
C ILE A 464 -11.89 45.88 -22.23
N ARG A 465 -13.15 46.32 -22.14
CA ARG A 465 -13.92 46.81 -23.29
C ARG A 465 -13.21 47.99 -23.97
N THR A 466 -12.72 48.96 -23.22
CA THR A 466 -12.10 50.17 -23.81
C THR A 466 -10.67 49.94 -24.32
N SER A 467 -9.92 48.96 -23.82
CA SER A 467 -8.70 48.48 -24.47
C SER A 467 -9.02 47.82 -25.82
N LEU A 468 -9.99 46.89 -25.85
CA LEU A 468 -10.43 46.24 -27.09
C LEU A 468 -11.03 47.23 -28.10
N GLU A 469 -11.78 48.24 -27.65
CA GLU A 469 -12.26 49.34 -28.49
C GLU A 469 -11.11 50.09 -29.18
N GLY A 470 -9.95 50.25 -28.53
CA GLY A 470 -8.76 50.86 -29.13
C GLY A 470 -8.08 49.95 -30.15
N TYR A 471 -7.79 48.69 -29.80
CA TYR A 471 -7.13 47.75 -30.71
C TYR A 471 -7.96 47.44 -31.98
N VAL A 472 -9.28 47.58 -31.92
CA VAL A 472 -10.17 47.43 -33.10
C VAL A 472 -10.02 48.58 -34.10
N GLU A 473 -9.66 49.80 -33.68
CA GLU A 473 -9.49 50.93 -34.61
C GLU A 473 -8.20 50.83 -35.45
N ASP A 474 -7.11 50.29 -34.88
CA ASP A 474 -5.83 50.09 -35.59
C ASP A 474 -5.66 48.67 -36.19
N GLY A 475 -6.36 47.66 -35.68
CA GLY A 475 -6.40 46.29 -36.18
C GLY A 475 -5.69 45.28 -35.26
N LEU A 476 -6.49 44.52 -34.49
CA LEU A 476 -6.06 43.61 -33.43
C LEU A 476 -4.94 42.63 -33.84
N SER A 477 -3.77 42.73 -33.20
CA SER A 477 -2.66 41.77 -33.34
C SER A 477 -2.91 40.46 -32.59
N LEU A 478 -1.95 39.52 -32.65
CA LEU A 478 -2.01 38.28 -31.87
C LEU A 478 -1.75 38.54 -30.38
N GLU A 479 -0.76 39.40 -30.06
CA GLU A 479 -0.39 39.74 -28.68
C GLU A 479 -1.54 40.47 -27.96
N GLU A 480 -2.18 41.44 -28.62
CA GLU A 480 -3.33 42.18 -28.07
C GLU A 480 -4.60 41.30 -27.98
N ARG A 481 -4.80 40.36 -28.93
CA ARG A 481 -5.88 39.36 -28.83
C ARG A 481 -5.72 38.54 -27.56
N ASP A 482 -4.51 38.07 -27.29
CA ASP A 482 -4.23 37.17 -26.17
C ASP A 482 -4.19 37.92 -24.82
N GLU A 483 -3.75 39.19 -24.79
CA GLU A 483 -3.94 40.10 -23.64
C GLU A 483 -5.42 40.26 -23.28
N ILE A 484 -6.27 40.61 -24.26
CA ILE A 484 -7.71 40.76 -24.02
C ILE A 484 -8.38 39.42 -23.67
N ALA A 485 -7.98 38.32 -24.31
CA ALA A 485 -8.52 37.00 -24.00
C ALA A 485 -8.15 36.53 -22.58
N GLN A 486 -6.97 36.88 -22.07
CA GLN A 486 -6.62 36.64 -20.67
C GLN A 486 -7.40 37.57 -19.74
N ALA A 487 -7.50 38.86 -20.06
CA ALA A 487 -8.25 39.81 -19.22
C ALA A 487 -9.74 39.48 -19.12
N LEU A 488 -10.34 38.90 -20.18
CA LEU A 488 -11.69 38.34 -20.19
C LEU A 488 -11.79 37.05 -19.35
N TRP A 489 -10.79 36.16 -19.42
CA TRP A 489 -10.72 34.96 -18.56
C TRP A 489 -10.68 35.34 -17.08
N ASP A 490 -9.70 36.14 -16.67
CA ASP A 490 -9.53 36.56 -15.28
C ASP A 490 -10.76 37.32 -14.76
N PHE A 491 -11.50 38.00 -15.64
CA PHE A 491 -12.73 38.68 -15.28
C PHE A 491 -13.94 37.75 -15.15
N ALA A 492 -14.05 36.72 -16.01
CA ALA A 492 -15.07 35.68 -15.86
C ALA A 492 -14.83 34.86 -14.58
N VAL A 493 -13.57 34.50 -14.29
CA VAL A 493 -13.18 33.85 -13.02
C VAL A 493 -13.50 34.74 -11.81
N LEU A 494 -13.22 36.04 -11.87
CA LEU A 494 -13.61 36.99 -10.82
C LEU A 494 -15.14 37.13 -10.65
N LEU A 495 -15.93 36.95 -11.71
CA LEU A 495 -17.39 36.93 -11.60
C LEU A 495 -17.88 35.63 -10.94
N GLU A 496 -17.38 34.49 -11.41
CA GLU A 496 -17.75 33.12 -11.00
C GLU A 496 -17.33 32.80 -9.56
N ASP A 497 -16.07 33.07 -9.20
CA ASP A 497 -15.50 32.79 -7.87
C ASP A 497 -15.64 33.99 -6.91
N GLY A 498 -15.73 35.21 -7.43
CA GLY A 498 -15.98 36.41 -6.63
C GLY A 498 -14.77 36.96 -5.85
N ASP A 499 -15.08 37.84 -4.90
CA ASP A 499 -14.11 38.46 -3.98
C ASP A 499 -14.85 38.63 -2.64
N LEU A 500 -14.71 37.61 -1.78
CA LEU A 500 -15.78 37.10 -0.92
C LEU A 500 -15.61 37.41 0.57
N GLU A 501 -15.62 38.69 0.94
CA GLU A 501 -15.50 39.15 2.33
C GLU A 501 -16.74 38.85 3.21
N ASP A 502 -17.94 38.65 2.62
CA ASP A 502 -19.19 38.34 3.34
C ASP A 502 -19.61 36.86 3.14
N ALA A 503 -19.78 36.11 4.23
CA ALA A 503 -20.28 34.74 4.16
C ALA A 503 -21.72 34.64 3.64
N ARG A 504 -22.53 35.70 3.76
CA ARG A 504 -23.89 35.71 3.22
C ARG A 504 -23.91 35.72 1.69
N GLU A 505 -23.02 36.47 1.04
CA GLU A 505 -22.92 36.47 -0.43
C GLU A 505 -22.39 35.12 -0.94
N ARG A 506 -21.52 34.44 -0.16
CA ARG A 506 -21.10 33.05 -0.44
C ARG A 506 -22.24 32.05 -0.37
N LEU A 507 -23.06 32.08 0.69
CA LEU A 507 -24.21 31.18 0.83
C LEU A 507 -25.20 31.33 -0.34
N ALA A 508 -25.57 32.57 -0.67
CA ALA A 508 -26.47 32.83 -1.79
C ALA A 508 -25.90 32.36 -3.14
N ARG A 509 -24.59 32.52 -3.36
CA ARG A 509 -23.88 32.04 -4.55
C ARG A 509 -23.88 30.51 -4.65
N ALA A 510 -23.54 29.80 -3.58
CA ALA A 510 -23.52 28.33 -3.59
C ALA A 510 -24.91 27.75 -3.90
N GLN A 511 -25.98 28.36 -3.35
CA GLN A 511 -27.36 28.02 -3.70
C GLN A 511 -27.70 28.29 -5.17
N GLU A 512 -27.25 29.44 -5.73
CA GLU A 512 -27.45 29.84 -7.12
C GLU A 512 -26.74 28.88 -8.09
N ARG A 513 -25.45 28.56 -7.83
CA ARG A 513 -24.64 27.60 -8.62
C ARG A 513 -25.23 26.19 -8.59
N LEU A 514 -25.60 25.67 -7.42
CA LEU A 514 -26.18 24.33 -7.27
C LEU A 514 -27.53 24.20 -8.01
N ASN A 515 -28.39 25.22 -7.92
CA ASN A 515 -29.68 25.24 -8.63
C ASN A 515 -29.46 25.21 -10.15
N GLU A 516 -28.52 26.02 -10.66
CA GLU A 516 -28.21 26.08 -12.08
C GLU A 516 -27.47 24.83 -12.59
N ALA A 517 -26.65 24.18 -11.77
CA ALA A 517 -26.04 22.88 -12.06
C ALA A 517 -27.08 21.75 -12.19
N MET A 518 -28.05 21.67 -11.27
CA MET A 518 -29.17 20.71 -11.36
C MET A 518 -30.04 20.97 -12.60
N ARG A 519 -30.34 22.24 -12.93
CA ARG A 519 -31.13 22.60 -14.12
C ARG A 519 -30.46 22.20 -15.43
N ASN A 520 -29.14 22.36 -15.50
CA ASN A 520 -28.35 22.07 -16.69
C ASN A 520 -27.78 20.63 -16.72
N GLY A 521 -28.22 19.76 -15.80
CA GLY A 521 -27.85 18.33 -15.81
C GLY A 521 -26.36 18.07 -15.58
N ALA A 522 -25.79 18.70 -14.54
CA ALA A 522 -24.43 18.40 -14.08
C ALA A 522 -24.28 16.93 -13.59
N SER A 523 -23.03 16.45 -13.54
CA SER A 523 -22.68 15.11 -13.09
C SER A 523 -22.89 14.93 -11.57
N GLU A 524 -22.99 13.67 -11.13
CA GLU A 524 -23.10 13.37 -9.69
C GLU A 524 -21.90 13.88 -8.89
N GLN A 525 -20.70 13.91 -9.50
CA GLN A 525 -19.48 14.43 -8.88
C GLN A 525 -19.54 15.95 -8.74
N GLU A 526 -19.84 16.69 -9.82
CA GLU A 526 -19.98 18.15 -9.80
C GLU A 526 -21.04 18.60 -8.77
N ILE A 527 -22.14 17.86 -8.65
CA ILE A 527 -23.22 18.21 -7.71
C ILE A 527 -22.83 17.86 -6.26
N ALA A 528 -22.07 16.79 -6.02
CA ALA A 528 -21.53 16.48 -4.69
C ALA A 528 -20.55 17.57 -4.20
N GLU A 529 -19.70 18.08 -5.09
CA GLU A 529 -18.78 19.20 -4.80
C GLU A 529 -19.54 20.51 -4.49
N LEU A 530 -20.54 20.87 -5.29
CA LEU A 530 -21.39 22.04 -5.05
C LEU A 530 -22.22 21.91 -3.76
N MET A 531 -22.64 20.70 -3.38
CA MET A 531 -23.25 20.41 -2.07
C MET A 531 -22.26 20.58 -0.91
N GLN A 532 -20.96 20.34 -1.13
CA GLN A 532 -19.92 20.62 -0.14
C GLN A 532 -19.62 22.13 -0.03
N GLU A 533 -19.57 22.86 -1.16
CA GLU A 533 -19.49 24.34 -1.16
C GLU A 533 -20.67 24.94 -0.37
N LEU A 534 -21.90 24.46 -0.63
CA LEU A 534 -23.11 24.92 0.05
C LEU A 534 -23.09 24.60 1.56
N ARG A 535 -22.63 23.40 1.98
CA ARG A 535 -22.44 23.09 3.40
C ARG A 535 -21.46 24.08 4.03
N GLN A 536 -20.26 24.27 3.44
CA GLN A 536 -19.23 25.17 3.97
C GLN A 536 -19.67 26.64 4.03
N ALA A 537 -20.40 27.13 3.02
CA ALA A 537 -20.92 28.50 2.99
C ALA A 537 -22.03 28.74 4.01
N THR A 538 -22.89 27.73 4.26
CA THR A 538 -23.91 27.77 5.33
C THR A 538 -23.23 27.85 6.70
N ASP A 539 -22.22 27.03 6.90
CA ASP A 539 -21.40 26.96 8.10
C ASP A 539 -20.71 28.30 8.44
N ASP A 540 -20.10 28.94 7.44
CA ASP A 540 -19.48 30.26 7.60
C ASP A 540 -20.51 31.37 7.84
N TYR A 541 -21.69 31.30 7.23
CA TYR A 541 -22.77 32.25 7.49
C TYR A 541 -23.30 32.12 8.93
N MET A 542 -23.47 30.89 9.44
CA MET A 542 -23.84 30.63 10.83
C MET A 542 -22.75 31.10 11.82
N ARG A 543 -21.46 30.89 11.49
CA ARG A 543 -20.34 31.46 12.25
C ARG A 543 -20.37 33.00 12.30
N GLN A 544 -20.68 33.65 11.17
CA GLN A 544 -20.81 35.10 11.09
C GLN A 544 -22.01 35.63 11.90
N LEU A 545 -23.16 34.95 11.85
CA LEU A 545 -24.36 35.29 12.61
C LEU A 545 -24.15 35.13 14.12
N ALA A 546 -23.50 34.05 14.56
CA ALA A 546 -23.15 33.83 15.97
C ALA A 546 -22.20 34.92 16.51
N GLN A 547 -21.21 35.36 15.70
CA GLN A 547 -20.33 36.48 16.07
C GLN A 547 -21.07 37.82 16.14
N GLN A 548 -22.10 38.04 15.32
CA GLN A 548 -22.95 39.24 15.41
C GLN A 548 -23.78 39.23 16.70
N ALA A 549 -24.48 38.12 16.99
CA ALA A 549 -25.27 37.97 18.22
C ALA A 549 -24.42 38.09 19.50
N GLN A 550 -23.16 37.61 19.48
CA GLN A 550 -22.21 37.80 20.57
C GLN A 550 -21.84 39.28 20.77
N ARG A 551 -21.52 40.02 19.70
CA ARG A 551 -21.20 41.46 19.78
C ARG A 551 -22.40 42.29 20.26
N GLU A 552 -23.59 42.01 19.76
CA GLU A 552 -24.82 42.69 20.21
C GLU A 552 -25.12 42.41 21.70
N SER A 553 -24.72 41.24 22.21
CA SER A 553 -24.79 40.89 23.63
C SER A 553 -23.71 41.57 24.48
N GLU A 554 -22.52 41.84 23.91
CA GLU A 554 -21.45 42.62 24.57
C GLU A 554 -21.76 44.13 24.60
N GLU A 555 -22.41 44.67 23.57
CA GLU A 555 -22.78 46.10 23.49
C GLU A 555 -23.98 46.47 24.37
N ASN A 556 -24.82 45.50 24.79
CA ASN A 556 -26.08 45.77 25.49
C ASN A 556 -26.27 44.94 26.79
N PRO A 557 -25.48 45.21 27.86
CA PRO A 557 -25.33 44.35 29.03
C PRO A 557 -26.53 44.27 30.00
N ASP A 558 -27.63 44.98 29.74
CA ASP A 558 -28.88 44.89 30.51
C ASP A 558 -29.86 43.81 29.97
N MET A 559 -29.49 43.10 28.88
CA MET A 559 -30.26 41.96 28.37
C MET A 559 -30.11 40.70 29.27
N PRO A 560 -31.20 39.98 29.59
CA PRO A 560 -31.12 38.69 30.27
C PRO A 560 -30.32 37.67 29.45
N GLN A 561 -29.35 37.01 30.08
CA GLN A 561 -28.61 35.92 29.45
C GLN A 561 -29.49 34.67 29.33
N ASN A 562 -29.63 34.18 28.10
CA ASN A 562 -30.56 33.13 27.63
C ASN A 562 -32.06 33.49 27.66
N PRO A 563 -32.86 33.03 26.67
CA PRO A 563 -32.76 31.71 26.00
C PRO A 563 -32.37 31.71 24.51
N GLY A 564 -31.27 32.37 24.13
CA GLY A 564 -30.79 32.38 22.74
C GLY A 564 -30.06 31.11 22.29
N GLU A 565 -29.34 30.43 23.18
CA GLU A 565 -28.42 29.35 22.80
C GLU A 565 -29.15 28.11 22.26
N ASN A 566 -30.30 27.74 22.83
CA ASN A 566 -31.04 26.53 22.40
C ASN A 566 -31.72 26.72 21.04
N MET A 567 -32.18 27.94 20.71
CA MET A 567 -32.81 28.22 19.41
C MET A 567 -31.81 28.15 18.25
N MET A 568 -30.57 28.62 18.46
CA MET A 568 -29.51 28.53 17.44
C MET A 568 -28.93 27.11 17.30
N GLN A 569 -28.98 26.28 18.34
CA GLN A 569 -28.59 24.87 18.25
C GLN A 569 -29.64 24.02 17.52
N MET A 570 -30.95 24.30 17.70
CA MET A 570 -31.99 23.57 16.98
C MET A 570 -31.90 23.83 15.47
N SER A 571 -31.84 25.09 15.06
CA SER A 571 -31.79 25.43 13.62
C SER A 571 -30.51 24.94 12.92
N GLN A 572 -29.40 24.76 13.65
CA GLN A 572 -28.20 24.13 13.08
C GLN A 572 -28.44 22.65 12.70
N ASN A 573 -29.17 21.90 13.53
CA ASN A 573 -29.53 20.51 13.22
C ASN A 573 -30.56 20.44 12.08
N ASP A 574 -31.61 21.27 12.13
CA ASP A 574 -32.67 21.31 11.10
C ASP A 574 -32.11 21.57 9.69
N LEU A 575 -31.14 22.50 9.58
CA LEU A 575 -30.43 22.80 8.33
C LEU A 575 -29.58 21.61 7.85
N GLN A 576 -28.97 20.87 8.77
CA GLN A 576 -28.09 19.75 8.45
C GLN A 576 -28.89 18.52 7.97
N GLU A 577 -30.00 18.18 8.65
CA GLU A 577 -30.95 17.17 8.18
C GLU A 577 -31.54 17.52 6.80
N MET A 578 -31.83 18.80 6.54
CA MET A 578 -32.33 19.24 5.24
C MET A 578 -31.27 19.09 4.13
N MET A 579 -30.00 19.38 4.41
CA MET A 579 -28.89 19.18 3.46
C MET A 579 -28.64 17.70 3.16
N ASP A 580 -28.71 16.82 4.17
CA ASP A 580 -28.53 15.39 3.97
C ASP A 580 -29.75 14.75 3.25
N LYS A 581 -30.98 15.25 3.51
CA LYS A 581 -32.20 14.93 2.72
C LYS A 581 -32.05 15.35 1.25
N ILE A 582 -31.45 16.51 0.96
CA ILE A 582 -31.15 16.93 -0.42
C ILE A 582 -30.17 15.94 -1.06
N GLN A 583 -29.12 15.52 -0.36
CA GLN A 583 -28.18 14.51 -0.85
C GLN A 583 -28.85 13.15 -1.11
N GLU A 584 -29.72 12.66 -0.21
CA GLU A 584 -30.47 11.41 -0.40
C GLU A 584 -31.37 11.47 -1.65
N LEU A 585 -32.05 12.59 -1.87
CA LEU A 585 -32.88 12.81 -3.06
C LEU A 585 -32.05 12.86 -4.34
N MET A 586 -30.83 13.40 -4.29
CA MET A 586 -29.88 13.39 -5.40
C MET A 586 -29.40 11.98 -5.74
N GLU A 587 -28.94 11.21 -4.75
CA GLU A 587 -28.51 9.80 -4.91
C GLU A 587 -29.64 8.88 -5.42
N GLN A 588 -30.90 9.25 -5.19
CA GLN A 588 -32.08 8.56 -5.74
C GLN A 588 -32.54 9.09 -7.12
N GLY A 589 -31.84 10.07 -7.70
CA GLY A 589 -32.19 10.69 -8.98
C GLY A 589 -33.45 11.58 -8.93
N ARG A 590 -33.93 11.96 -7.74
CA ARG A 590 -35.19 12.70 -7.51
C ARG A 590 -34.98 14.21 -7.59
N MET A 591 -34.32 14.66 -8.66
CA MET A 591 -33.92 16.06 -8.94
C MET A 591 -35.01 17.11 -8.63
N ALA A 592 -36.26 16.86 -9.01
CA ALA A 592 -37.37 17.80 -8.80
C ALA A 592 -37.75 17.96 -7.32
N GLU A 593 -37.54 16.94 -6.50
CA GLU A 593 -37.79 16.99 -5.05
C GLU A 593 -36.60 17.61 -4.31
N ALA A 594 -35.36 17.37 -4.79
CA ALA A 594 -34.18 18.07 -4.29
C ALA A 594 -34.26 19.60 -4.52
N GLN A 595 -34.78 20.02 -5.69
CA GLN A 595 -35.10 21.42 -5.98
C GLN A 595 -36.12 22.01 -4.99
N GLN A 596 -37.20 21.28 -4.68
CA GLN A 596 -38.19 21.74 -3.68
C GLN A 596 -37.56 21.86 -2.28
N ALA A 597 -36.74 20.89 -1.87
CA ALA A 597 -36.05 20.94 -0.58
C ALA A 597 -35.07 22.14 -0.47
N LEU A 598 -34.45 22.56 -1.59
CA LEU A 598 -33.62 23.77 -1.65
C LEU A 598 -34.45 25.07 -1.62
N GLU A 599 -35.70 25.06 -2.09
CA GLU A 599 -36.65 26.17 -1.90
C GLU A 599 -37.17 26.23 -0.45
N GLU A 600 -37.39 25.08 0.20
CA GLU A 600 -37.71 24.98 1.64
C GLU A 600 -36.55 25.55 2.49
N LEU A 601 -35.30 25.22 2.14
CA LEU A 601 -34.09 25.74 2.78
C LEU A 601 -33.97 27.26 2.68
N GLN A 602 -34.21 27.83 1.49
CA GLN A 602 -34.19 29.28 1.29
C GLN A 602 -35.26 30.00 2.12
N GLN A 603 -36.48 29.45 2.18
CA GLN A 603 -37.56 30.00 3.00
C GLN A 603 -37.23 29.96 4.50
N MET A 604 -36.60 28.89 5.00
CA MET A 604 -36.15 28.80 6.39
C MET A 604 -35.13 29.92 6.71
N MET A 605 -34.14 30.12 5.84
CA MET A 605 -33.11 31.15 6.00
C MET A 605 -33.67 32.59 5.90
N GLU A 606 -34.66 32.84 5.05
CA GLU A 606 -35.34 34.14 4.99
C GLU A 606 -36.20 34.39 6.26
N ASN A 607 -36.92 33.39 6.75
CA ASN A 607 -37.76 33.51 7.94
C ASN A 607 -36.95 33.78 9.21
N MET A 608 -35.82 33.10 9.44
CA MET A 608 -34.97 33.33 10.62
C MET A 608 -34.50 34.80 10.75
N ARG A 609 -34.29 35.48 9.61
CA ARG A 609 -33.90 36.90 9.56
C ARG A 609 -35.01 37.86 10.02
N VAL A 610 -36.28 37.46 9.93
CA VAL A 610 -37.42 38.31 10.33
C VAL A 610 -37.59 38.32 11.85
N THR A 611 -37.37 37.18 12.50
CA THR A 611 -37.71 36.95 13.93
C THR A 611 -36.83 37.72 14.92
N GLN A 612 -35.64 38.21 14.53
CA GLN A 612 -34.82 39.08 15.38
C GLN A 612 -35.37 40.52 15.46
N GLY A 613 -36.33 40.89 14.61
CA GLY A 613 -36.98 42.20 14.66
C GLY A 613 -38.20 42.24 15.58
N GLN A 614 -38.06 42.93 16.73
CA GLN A 614 -39.15 43.43 17.60
C GLN A 614 -39.84 42.39 18.52
N GLY A 615 -39.53 42.47 19.83
CA GLY A 615 -40.18 41.63 20.86
C GLY A 615 -39.99 42.12 22.29
N GLN A 616 -40.76 43.15 22.71
CA GLN A 616 -40.88 43.52 24.12
C GLN A 616 -42.37 43.57 24.50
N GLY A 617 -42.86 42.47 25.08
CA GLY A 617 -44.24 42.29 25.54
C GLY A 617 -44.28 41.56 26.88
N GLN A 618 -45.31 41.82 27.68
CA GLN A 618 -45.43 41.26 29.04
C GLN A 618 -46.37 40.05 29.01
N GLN A 619 -45.86 38.86 29.36
CA GLN A 619 -46.58 37.59 29.28
C GLN A 619 -47.98 37.64 29.93
N SER A 620 -48.96 37.08 29.22
CA SER A 620 -50.36 36.98 29.60
C SER A 620 -50.65 35.68 30.36
N GLN A 621 -51.61 35.72 31.29
CA GLN A 621 -52.05 34.54 32.04
C GLN A 621 -52.64 33.44 31.13
N GLY A 622 -53.13 33.80 29.94
CA GLY A 622 -53.60 32.82 28.94
C GLY A 622 -52.48 32.02 28.27
N GLU A 623 -51.28 32.61 28.14
CA GLU A 623 -50.10 31.92 27.59
C GLU A 623 -49.60 30.86 28.58
N GLN A 624 -49.57 31.19 29.87
CA GLN A 624 -49.20 30.28 30.95
C GLN A 624 -50.17 29.08 31.07
N ALA A 625 -51.47 29.29 30.80
CA ALA A 625 -52.46 28.21 30.76
C ALA A 625 -52.25 27.27 29.57
N MET A 626 -51.87 27.80 28.39
CA MET A 626 -51.52 26.97 27.23
C MET A 626 -50.23 26.20 27.43
N GLU A 627 -49.23 26.80 28.10
CA GLU A 627 -47.94 26.17 28.39
C GLU A 627 -48.12 24.93 29.29
N GLY A 628 -48.89 25.04 30.38
CA GLY A 628 -49.19 23.91 31.27
C GLY A 628 -50.02 22.80 30.61
N LEU A 629 -50.94 23.14 29.70
CA LEU A 629 -51.70 22.14 28.92
C LEU A 629 -50.83 21.44 27.87
N ALA A 630 -49.85 22.14 27.30
CA ALA A 630 -48.88 21.57 26.36
C ALA A 630 -47.86 20.65 27.06
N GLU A 631 -47.45 20.98 28.28
CA GLU A 631 -46.66 20.11 29.17
C GLU A 631 -47.46 18.86 29.53
N THR A 632 -48.70 19.00 30.00
CA THR A 632 -49.61 17.89 30.32
C THR A 632 -49.84 16.96 29.11
N LEU A 633 -49.97 17.51 27.89
CA LEU A 633 -50.10 16.71 26.66
C LEU A 633 -48.81 15.94 26.32
N ARG A 634 -47.63 16.51 26.58
CA ARG A 634 -46.34 15.86 26.33
C ARG A 634 -46.12 14.69 27.28
N ASP A 635 -46.35 14.90 28.57
CA ASP A 635 -46.22 13.85 29.59
C ASP A 635 -47.23 12.72 29.37
N GLN A 636 -48.45 13.07 28.93
CA GLN A 636 -49.47 12.08 28.56
C GLN A 636 -49.04 11.24 27.34
N GLN A 637 -48.34 11.82 26.38
CA GLN A 637 -47.78 11.08 25.25
C GLN A 637 -46.62 10.18 25.67
N GLU A 638 -45.68 10.65 26.49
CA GLU A 638 -44.56 9.82 26.98
C GLU A 638 -45.08 8.60 27.78
N LEU A 639 -46.11 8.80 28.61
CA LEU A 639 -46.77 7.73 29.36
C LEU A 639 -47.49 6.73 28.44
N SER A 640 -48.12 7.20 27.35
CA SER A 640 -48.74 6.34 26.33
C SER A 640 -47.70 5.56 25.52
N ASP A 641 -46.59 6.18 25.16
CA ASP A 641 -45.47 5.53 24.47
C ASP A 641 -44.78 4.51 25.39
N GLN A 642 -44.76 4.73 26.71
CA GLN A 642 -44.31 3.74 27.68
C GLN A 642 -45.30 2.55 27.76
N ALA A 643 -46.60 2.79 27.95
CA ALA A 643 -47.61 1.74 27.99
C ALA A 643 -47.61 0.88 26.70
N PHE A 644 -47.40 1.50 25.54
CA PHE A 644 -47.31 0.79 24.25
C PHE A 644 -46.01 -0.03 24.08
N ARG A 645 -44.91 0.36 24.73
CA ARG A 645 -43.69 -0.47 24.82
C ARG A 645 -43.92 -1.66 25.76
N ASP A 646 -44.49 -1.43 26.94
CA ASP A 646 -44.77 -2.46 27.93
C ASP A 646 -45.79 -3.50 27.39
N LEU A 647 -46.78 -3.06 26.60
CA LEU A 647 -47.69 -3.94 25.83
C LEU A 647 -46.94 -4.83 24.83
N GLN A 648 -45.99 -4.27 24.06
CA GLN A 648 -45.18 -5.04 23.11
C GLN A 648 -44.27 -6.07 23.81
N GLU A 649 -43.68 -5.72 24.94
CA GLU A 649 -42.87 -6.66 25.74
C GLU A 649 -43.74 -7.79 26.33
N GLN A 650 -44.98 -7.49 26.75
CA GLN A 650 -45.93 -8.49 27.23
C GLN A 650 -46.31 -9.50 26.13
N PHE A 651 -46.47 -9.04 24.88
CA PHE A 651 -46.78 -9.93 23.74
C PHE A 651 -45.56 -10.61 23.10
N ASN A 652 -44.34 -10.11 23.28
CA ASN A 652 -43.13 -10.68 22.67
C ASN A 652 -41.92 -10.83 23.63
N PRO A 653 -42.04 -11.55 24.76
CA PRO A 653 -41.00 -11.68 25.79
C PRO A 653 -39.79 -12.57 25.40
N GLY A 654 -39.50 -12.73 24.10
CA GLY A 654 -38.53 -13.69 23.57
C GLY A 654 -37.37 -13.11 22.75
N GLN A 655 -37.49 -11.90 22.19
CA GLN A 655 -36.68 -11.53 21.02
C GLN A 655 -35.42 -10.69 21.30
N GLN A 656 -35.32 -9.98 22.43
CA GLN A 656 -34.18 -9.11 22.75
C GLN A 656 -32.90 -9.83 23.23
N ARG A 657 -32.84 -11.17 23.26
CA ARG A 657 -31.62 -11.94 23.61
C ARG A 657 -30.68 -12.23 22.44
N GLN A 658 -30.88 -11.59 21.28
CA GLN A 658 -30.11 -11.88 20.06
C GLN A 658 -29.69 -10.61 19.30
N GLY A 659 -29.17 -9.61 20.03
CA GLY A 659 -28.56 -8.39 19.48
C GLY A 659 -27.09 -8.17 19.91
N GLU A 660 -26.81 -8.22 21.22
CA GLU A 660 -25.50 -7.82 21.79
C GLU A 660 -24.43 -8.94 21.90
N GLN A 661 -24.29 -9.79 20.89
CA GLN A 661 -23.14 -10.71 20.79
C GLN A 661 -22.53 -10.68 19.37
N GLY A 662 -21.98 -9.52 19.01
CA GLY A 662 -21.49 -9.27 17.64
C GLY A 662 -20.22 -8.42 17.48
N GLN A 663 -19.63 -7.83 18.54
CA GLN A 663 -18.39 -7.03 18.40
C GLN A 663 -17.62 -6.81 19.72
N GLN A 664 -16.83 -7.82 20.13
CA GLN A 664 -15.73 -7.65 21.10
C GLN A 664 -14.79 -8.85 21.01
N GLY A 665 -13.65 -8.74 20.30
CA GLY A 665 -12.83 -9.93 20.07
C GLY A 665 -11.61 -9.88 19.14
N GLN A 666 -10.90 -8.76 18.98
CA GLN A 666 -9.51 -8.80 18.45
C GLN A 666 -8.70 -7.51 18.69
N GLN A 667 -8.02 -7.44 19.84
CA GLN A 667 -6.67 -6.88 19.98
C GLN A 667 -6.13 -7.12 21.40
N GLN A 668 -5.30 -8.16 21.58
CA GLN A 668 -4.42 -8.26 22.74
C GLN A 668 -3.20 -9.14 22.44
N GLY A 669 -2.01 -8.61 22.75
CA GLY A 669 -0.72 -9.17 22.37
C GLY A 669 0.06 -8.12 21.56
N GLN A 670 1.25 -7.64 21.97
CA GLN A 670 2.17 -8.15 22.99
C GLN A 670 2.69 -7.03 23.91
N GLN A 671 3.20 -7.38 25.11
CA GLN A 671 3.87 -6.43 26.01
C GLN A 671 5.36 -6.29 25.65
N GLY A 672 5.90 -5.06 25.72
CA GLY A 672 7.24 -4.74 25.20
C GLY A 672 8.03 -3.65 25.96
N GLN A 673 8.21 -3.81 27.27
CA GLN A 673 9.21 -3.10 28.11
C GLN A 673 9.03 -1.57 28.34
N GLN A 674 9.89 -1.02 29.20
CA GLN A 674 9.81 0.33 29.81
C GLN A 674 10.99 1.20 29.34
N GLY A 675 10.79 2.51 29.14
CA GLY A 675 11.87 3.39 28.64
C GLY A 675 11.64 4.91 28.74
N GLN A 676 11.64 5.44 29.96
CA GLN A 676 12.09 6.79 30.39
C GLN A 676 12.16 7.95 29.35
N GLN A 677 11.54 9.09 29.67
CA GLN A 677 12.23 10.41 29.57
C GLN A 677 11.92 11.30 30.80
N PRO A 678 12.84 12.21 31.21
CA PRO A 678 12.73 13.02 32.42
C PRO A 678 12.27 14.48 32.14
N GLY A 679 11.79 15.19 33.18
CA GLY A 679 11.35 16.58 33.09
C GLY A 679 12.29 17.62 33.74
N GLN A 680 12.01 18.90 33.47
CA GLN A 680 12.57 20.13 34.06
C GLN A 680 11.67 21.30 33.63
N GLN A 681 11.52 22.44 34.32
CA GLN A 681 11.87 22.86 35.69
C GLN A 681 10.96 24.07 36.05
N GLY A 682 10.73 24.40 37.33
CA GLY A 682 9.77 25.47 37.73
C GLY A 682 10.34 26.61 38.57
N GLN A 683 9.96 27.85 38.25
CA GLN A 683 10.11 29.10 39.01
C GLN A 683 9.23 30.20 38.35
N GLY A 684 8.47 31.06 39.05
CA GLY A 684 8.21 31.16 40.49
C GLY A 684 7.13 32.21 40.88
N ARG A 685 6.92 32.39 42.19
CA ARG A 685 6.09 33.39 42.91
C ARG A 685 6.25 34.87 42.46
N ALA A 686 5.42 35.88 42.81
CA ALA A 686 4.03 36.04 43.34
C ALA A 686 3.79 37.59 43.61
N GLU A 687 2.89 38.19 44.43
CA GLU A 687 1.86 37.80 45.42
C GLU A 687 0.95 39.04 45.75
N GLY A 688 -0.41 38.97 45.75
CA GLY A 688 -1.35 40.07 46.14
C GLY A 688 -2.82 39.85 45.69
N GLN A 689 -3.84 39.65 46.55
CA GLN A 689 -4.58 40.59 47.45
C GLN A 689 -5.52 41.58 46.70
N GLN A 690 -6.84 41.77 46.98
CA GLN A 690 -7.76 41.56 48.14
C GLN A 690 -9.19 41.18 47.63
N GLN A 691 -10.02 40.32 48.25
CA GLN A 691 -10.83 40.40 49.51
C GLN A 691 -12.22 41.09 49.38
N GLY A 692 -13.33 40.33 49.51
CA GLY A 692 -14.75 40.80 49.54
C GLY A 692 -15.75 39.68 49.90
N GLN A 693 -16.93 39.97 50.50
CA GLN A 693 -17.80 39.00 51.21
C GLN A 693 -19.24 38.84 50.66
N GLY A 694 -19.89 37.70 50.96
CA GLY A 694 -21.37 37.49 50.94
C GLY A 694 -21.81 36.22 50.17
N GLN A 695 -22.04 35.03 50.75
CA GLN A 695 -22.95 34.56 51.83
C GLN A 695 -24.35 34.13 51.34
N GLY A 696 -24.62 32.82 51.34
CA GLY A 696 -25.94 32.20 51.09
C GLY A 696 -25.95 30.70 51.46
N GLN A 697 -27.12 30.14 51.81
CA GLN A 697 -27.38 28.72 52.16
C GLN A 697 -28.56 28.20 51.30
N GLY A 698 -28.76 26.90 51.06
CA GLY A 698 -27.97 25.71 51.42
C GLY A 698 -28.82 24.41 51.33
N GLN A 699 -28.22 23.28 51.76
CA GLN A 699 -28.85 21.96 52.02
C GLN A 699 -29.60 21.23 50.88
N GLY A 700 -28.96 20.16 50.37
CA GLY A 700 -29.63 18.93 49.94
C GLY A 700 -29.06 17.76 50.75
N GLN A 701 -29.89 16.90 51.33
CA GLN A 701 -29.48 15.95 52.37
C GLN A 701 -29.75 14.49 51.97
N GLN A 702 -28.72 13.64 52.02
CA GLN A 702 -28.89 12.19 51.90
C GLN A 702 -29.70 11.64 53.09
N GLN A 703 -30.69 10.78 52.81
CA GLN A 703 -31.28 9.91 53.81
C GLN A 703 -31.70 8.59 53.18
N GLY A 704 -30.98 7.52 53.51
CA GLY A 704 -31.39 6.15 53.18
C GLY A 704 -32.11 5.51 54.36
N GLN A 705 -33.21 4.80 54.10
CA GLN A 705 -33.87 3.98 55.11
C GLN A 705 -34.44 2.71 54.47
N GLN A 706 -34.19 1.56 55.08
CA GLN A 706 -34.76 0.29 54.63
C GLN A 706 -36.22 0.16 55.09
N GLY A 707 -37.13 -0.06 54.15
CA GLY A 707 -38.52 -0.43 54.39
C GLY A 707 -38.81 -1.81 53.79
N GLN A 708 -39.54 -2.65 54.53
CA GLN A 708 -39.86 -4.02 54.13
C GLN A 708 -41.37 -4.15 53.86
N GLY A 709 -41.76 -4.32 52.59
CA GLY A 709 -43.13 -4.67 52.22
C GLY A 709 -43.53 -4.19 50.83
N GLY A 710 -44.11 -5.10 50.04
CA GLY A 710 -44.71 -4.80 48.74
C GLY A 710 -43.73 -4.86 47.57
N GLU A 711 -43.89 -5.88 46.72
CA GLU A 711 -43.70 -5.69 45.29
C GLU A 711 -44.84 -4.77 44.82
N ARG A 712 -44.58 -3.46 44.69
CA ARG A 712 -45.41 -2.64 43.81
C ARG A 712 -45.03 -3.05 42.40
N SER A 713 -45.99 -3.58 41.66
CA SER A 713 -45.77 -3.95 40.27
C SER A 713 -45.74 -2.67 39.41
N LEU A 714 -45.13 -2.71 38.21
CA LEU A 714 -44.89 -1.49 37.42
C LEU A 714 -46.20 -0.78 37.01
N GLU A 715 -47.28 -1.55 36.92
CA GLU A 715 -48.66 -1.11 36.68
C GLU A 715 -49.16 -0.13 37.76
N GLU A 716 -48.77 -0.29 39.03
CA GLU A 716 -49.09 0.69 40.09
C GLU A 716 -48.35 2.02 39.90
N ASP A 717 -47.18 2.03 39.25
CA ASP A 717 -46.44 3.26 38.95
C ASP A 717 -47.01 3.98 37.71
N LEU A 718 -47.39 3.23 36.66
CA LEU A 718 -48.08 3.78 35.49
C LEU A 718 -49.44 4.41 35.86
N ALA A 719 -50.29 3.68 36.57
CA ALA A 719 -51.55 4.24 37.09
C ALA A 719 -51.31 5.40 38.05
N GLY A 720 -50.27 5.31 38.88
CA GLY A 720 -49.85 6.38 39.78
C GLY A 720 -49.44 7.67 39.05
N ARG A 721 -48.83 7.58 37.86
CA ARG A 721 -48.51 8.72 36.99
C ARG A 721 -49.74 9.26 36.27
N GLN A 722 -50.59 8.38 35.75
CA GLN A 722 -51.82 8.78 35.06
C GLN A 722 -52.74 9.63 35.96
N GLY A 723 -52.88 9.26 37.23
CA GLY A 723 -53.64 10.05 38.20
C GLY A 723 -52.99 11.37 38.59
N GLN A 724 -51.66 11.48 38.55
CA GLN A 724 -50.97 12.76 38.76
C GLN A 724 -51.22 13.73 37.59
N LEU A 725 -51.27 13.23 36.35
CA LEU A 725 -51.63 14.03 35.17
C LEU A 725 -53.10 14.47 35.19
N ARG A 726 -54.02 13.58 35.59
CA ARG A 726 -55.44 13.94 35.79
C ARG A 726 -55.58 15.03 36.87
N ASP A 727 -54.90 14.88 38.00
CA ASP A 727 -54.95 15.85 39.10
C ASP A 727 -54.34 17.21 38.70
N GLU A 728 -53.29 17.23 37.88
CA GLU A 728 -52.71 18.47 37.35
C GLU A 728 -53.63 19.13 36.32
N LEU A 729 -54.20 18.39 35.37
CA LEU A 729 -55.22 18.88 34.44
C LEU A 729 -56.40 19.53 35.19
N ASN A 730 -56.85 18.90 36.28
CA ASN A 730 -57.93 19.44 37.11
C ASN A 730 -57.50 20.73 37.84
N ARG A 731 -56.24 20.84 38.33
CA ARG A 731 -55.68 22.10 38.85
C ARG A 731 -55.64 23.19 37.79
N GLN A 732 -55.24 22.87 36.55
CA GLN A 732 -55.16 23.84 35.45
C GLN A 732 -56.55 24.33 35.03
N ARG A 733 -57.53 23.43 34.90
CA ARG A 733 -58.94 23.80 34.66
C ARG A 733 -59.49 24.70 35.77
N GLN A 734 -59.25 24.37 37.05
CA GLN A 734 -59.71 25.20 38.19
C GLN A 734 -59.08 26.60 38.24
N ASN A 735 -57.88 26.77 37.68
CA ASN A 735 -57.20 28.07 37.59
C ASN A 735 -57.52 28.84 36.29
N MET A 736 -58.29 28.27 35.37
CA MET A 736 -58.58 28.87 34.07
C MET A 736 -59.53 30.08 34.20
N PRO A 737 -59.33 31.18 33.44
CA PRO A 737 -60.24 32.32 33.47
C PRO A 737 -61.64 31.94 32.97
N GLY A 738 -62.61 31.86 33.89
CA GLY A 738 -63.98 31.41 33.61
C GLY A 738 -64.63 32.13 32.42
N GLY A 739 -64.98 31.37 31.38
CA GLY A 739 -65.37 31.89 30.07
C GLY A 739 -66.87 32.07 29.88
N ASP A 740 -67.36 33.31 29.98
CA ASP A 740 -68.70 33.69 29.51
C ASP A 740 -68.87 33.60 27.96
N SER A 741 -67.85 33.12 27.22
CA SER A 741 -67.89 32.97 25.75
C SER A 741 -68.04 31.52 25.29
N GLU A 742 -68.68 31.32 24.13
CA GLU A 742 -68.94 30.00 23.53
C GLU A 742 -67.65 29.22 23.23
N ALA A 743 -66.54 29.89 22.92
CA ALA A 743 -65.23 29.26 22.76
C ALA A 743 -64.64 28.76 24.09
N GLY A 744 -64.81 29.53 25.19
CA GLY A 744 -64.38 29.11 26.53
C GLY A 744 -65.15 27.91 27.05
N GLN A 745 -66.47 27.89 26.84
CA GLN A 745 -67.32 26.75 27.22
C GLN A 745 -66.96 25.47 26.43
N ARG A 746 -66.66 25.59 25.13
CA ARG A 746 -66.10 24.47 24.35
C ARG A 746 -64.72 24.00 24.83
N ALA A 747 -63.90 24.89 25.37
CA ALA A 747 -62.61 24.51 25.97
C ALA A 747 -62.83 23.75 27.28
N GLU A 748 -63.69 24.25 28.17
CA GLU A 748 -64.06 23.59 29.43
C GLU A 748 -64.67 22.20 29.18
N GLU A 749 -65.67 22.09 28.29
CA GLU A 749 -66.27 20.81 27.89
C GLU A 749 -65.26 19.81 27.30
N ALA A 750 -64.21 20.28 26.62
CA ALA A 750 -63.17 19.41 26.07
C ALA A 750 -62.17 18.93 27.14
N LEU A 751 -61.82 19.80 28.09
CA LEU A 751 -60.93 19.44 29.20
C LEU A 751 -61.66 18.53 30.23
N ASP A 752 -62.97 18.67 30.38
CA ASP A 752 -63.83 17.72 31.11
C ASP A 752 -63.82 16.32 30.45
N ARG A 753 -63.86 16.24 29.12
CA ARG A 753 -63.69 14.97 28.40
C ARG A 753 -62.29 14.39 28.58
N ALA A 754 -61.26 15.23 28.57
CA ALA A 754 -59.88 14.80 28.82
C ALA A 754 -59.71 14.23 30.23
N GLU A 755 -60.27 14.88 31.26
CA GLU A 755 -60.24 14.36 32.64
C GLU A 755 -60.94 13.00 32.74
N GLY A 756 -62.14 12.86 32.17
CA GLY A 756 -62.87 11.59 32.19
C GLY A 756 -62.17 10.44 31.44
N ALA A 757 -61.48 10.76 30.34
CA ALA A 757 -60.66 9.79 29.61
C ALA A 757 -59.38 9.41 30.39
N MET A 758 -58.73 10.36 31.06
CA MET A 758 -57.59 10.07 31.96
C MET A 758 -58.00 9.22 33.17
N ASP A 759 -59.20 9.44 33.73
CA ASP A 759 -59.75 8.64 34.83
C ASP A 759 -60.00 7.19 34.39
N GLY A 760 -60.58 6.99 33.19
CA GLY A 760 -60.74 5.67 32.56
C GLY A 760 -59.41 4.99 32.23
N ALA A 761 -58.39 5.74 31.80
CA ALA A 761 -57.04 5.22 31.61
C ALA A 761 -56.41 4.79 32.96
N GLU A 762 -56.60 5.55 34.03
CA GLU A 762 -56.11 5.22 35.37
C GLU A 762 -56.76 3.95 35.93
N GLU A 763 -58.05 3.73 35.67
CA GLU A 763 -58.76 2.50 36.04
C GLU A 763 -58.30 1.30 35.18
N ALA A 764 -58.17 1.46 33.85
CA ALA A 764 -57.66 0.40 32.96
C ALA A 764 -56.21 -0.03 33.31
N LEU A 765 -55.33 0.93 33.62
CA LEU A 765 -53.97 0.65 34.10
C LEU A 765 -53.95 -0.11 35.43
N ARG A 766 -54.92 0.15 36.33
CA ARG A 766 -55.08 -0.61 37.59
C ARG A 766 -55.60 -2.03 37.38
N GLU A 767 -56.49 -2.23 36.40
CA GLU A 767 -57.01 -3.56 36.06
C GLU A 767 -56.05 -4.36 35.16
N ASN A 768 -54.91 -3.78 34.76
CA ASN A 768 -53.91 -4.33 33.83
C ASN A 768 -54.47 -4.61 32.42
N ASP A 769 -55.40 -3.77 31.96
CA ASP A 769 -55.80 -3.69 30.55
C ASP A 769 -55.02 -2.56 29.87
N LEU A 770 -53.77 -2.86 29.49
CA LEU A 770 -52.90 -1.93 28.76
C LEU A 770 -53.48 -1.53 27.39
N ALA A 771 -54.43 -2.27 26.81
CA ALA A 771 -55.02 -1.94 25.51
C ALA A 771 -56.11 -0.87 25.67
N GLU A 772 -57.08 -1.10 26.55
CA GLU A 772 -58.10 -0.11 26.91
C GLU A 772 -57.44 1.17 27.48
N ALA A 773 -56.36 1.03 28.25
CA ALA A 773 -55.59 2.18 28.75
C ALA A 773 -55.03 3.07 27.63
N ILE A 774 -54.43 2.50 26.58
CA ILE A 774 -53.87 3.27 25.45
C ILE A 774 -54.97 3.92 24.61
N ASP A 775 -56.10 3.24 24.42
CA ASP A 775 -57.27 3.83 23.75
C ASP A 775 -57.83 5.02 24.56
N ARG A 776 -57.94 4.90 25.89
CA ARG A 776 -58.36 5.99 26.80
C ARG A 776 -57.35 7.14 26.86
N GLN A 777 -56.05 6.85 26.83
CA GLN A 777 -55.00 7.87 26.73
C GLN A 777 -55.06 8.61 25.38
N SER A 778 -55.44 7.92 24.30
CA SER A 778 -55.64 8.51 22.98
C SER A 778 -56.85 9.45 22.95
N GLU A 779 -57.99 9.04 23.55
CA GLU A 779 -59.15 9.92 23.76
C GLU A 779 -58.77 11.17 24.58
N ALA A 780 -57.99 11.01 25.66
CA ALA A 780 -57.52 12.12 26.48
C ALA A 780 -56.62 13.09 25.70
N MET A 781 -55.68 12.59 24.90
CA MET A 781 -54.80 13.41 24.06
C MET A 781 -55.57 14.17 22.97
N GLU A 782 -56.59 13.57 22.35
CA GLU A 782 -57.44 14.29 21.39
C GLU A 782 -58.25 15.40 22.08
N ALA A 783 -58.84 15.11 23.25
CA ALA A 783 -59.61 16.07 24.03
C ALA A 783 -58.75 17.24 24.56
N LEU A 784 -57.51 17.00 25.00
CA LEU A 784 -56.53 18.05 25.33
C LEU A 784 -56.22 18.95 24.13
N ARG A 785 -55.97 18.34 22.95
CA ARG A 785 -55.70 19.08 21.70
C ARG A 785 -56.93 19.89 21.25
N GLU A 786 -58.15 19.41 21.51
CA GLU A 786 -59.37 20.17 21.27
C GLU A 786 -59.52 21.35 22.25
N GLY A 787 -59.30 21.12 23.55
CA GLY A 787 -59.32 22.16 24.59
C GLY A 787 -58.35 23.31 24.28
N MET A 788 -57.10 23.00 23.93
CA MET A 788 -56.11 24.01 23.52
C MET A 788 -56.50 24.78 22.25
N ARG A 789 -57.15 24.14 21.26
CA ARG A 789 -57.67 24.84 20.07
C ARG A 789 -58.80 25.81 20.44
N ASN A 790 -59.77 25.35 21.23
CA ASN A 790 -60.90 26.17 21.69
C ASN A 790 -60.44 27.35 22.58
N LEU A 791 -59.42 27.14 23.43
CA LEU A 791 -58.80 28.19 24.25
C LEU A 791 -57.99 29.19 23.40
N GLY A 792 -57.32 28.74 22.35
CA GLY A 792 -56.67 29.59 21.34
C GLY A 792 -57.67 30.46 20.58
N GLU A 793 -58.79 29.89 20.14
CA GLU A 793 -59.91 30.65 19.54
C GLU A 793 -60.41 31.75 20.49
N GLN A 794 -60.65 31.41 21.76
CA GLN A 794 -61.11 32.37 22.77
C GLN A 794 -60.14 33.55 22.96
N MET A 795 -58.82 33.30 22.94
CA MET A 795 -57.83 34.37 23.05
C MET A 795 -57.77 35.25 21.80
N ALA A 796 -57.91 34.66 20.60
CA ALA A 796 -57.99 35.43 19.36
C ALA A 796 -59.25 36.34 19.31
N GLU A 797 -60.40 35.84 19.79
CA GLU A 797 -61.64 36.64 19.90
C GLU A 797 -61.50 37.83 20.86
N GLN A 798 -60.79 37.66 21.98
CA GLN A 798 -60.52 38.76 22.93
C GLN A 798 -59.54 39.78 22.37
N GLN A 799 -58.50 39.33 21.67
CA GLN A 799 -57.46 40.22 21.11
C GLN A 799 -57.96 41.05 19.92
N GLY A 800 -59.01 40.60 19.22
CA GLY A 800 -59.63 41.30 18.08
C GLY A 800 -60.37 42.62 18.38
N GLN A 801 -60.43 43.08 19.63
CA GLN A 801 -61.25 44.24 20.03
C GLN A 801 -60.43 45.43 20.58
N GLN A 802 -59.52 45.99 19.77
CA GLN A 802 -58.84 47.26 20.06
C GLN A 802 -58.57 48.12 18.79
N PRO A 803 -59.10 49.36 18.69
CA PRO A 803 -59.02 50.15 17.44
C PRO A 803 -58.04 51.34 17.45
N GLY A 804 -57.13 51.37 16.47
CA GLY A 804 -56.26 52.52 16.12
C GLY A 804 -54.77 52.28 16.39
N GLN A 805 -53.81 52.93 15.73
CA GLN A 805 -53.90 53.98 14.70
C GLN A 805 -52.70 53.93 13.71
N GLN A 806 -52.64 54.85 12.75
CA GLN A 806 -51.73 54.85 11.58
C GLN A 806 -50.63 55.94 11.70
N GLN A 807 -49.60 55.90 10.83
CA GLN A 807 -48.66 57.01 10.51
C GLN A 807 -47.45 57.12 11.50
N GLY A 808 -46.24 57.57 11.12
CA GLY A 808 -45.75 58.13 9.85
C GLY A 808 -44.20 58.28 9.77
N GLN A 809 -43.72 59.06 8.78
CA GLN A 809 -42.34 59.09 8.26
C GLN A 809 -41.44 60.21 8.87
N GLN A 810 -40.10 60.12 8.66
CA GLN A 810 -39.04 61.16 8.87
C GLN A 810 -38.60 61.39 10.34
N GLY A 811 -37.35 61.79 10.66
CA GLY A 811 -36.11 61.95 9.87
C GLY A 811 -35.07 62.92 10.50
N MET A 812 -33.82 62.91 10.01
CA MET A 812 -32.67 63.84 10.27
C MET A 812 -31.67 63.48 11.39
N ALA A 813 -30.38 63.76 11.12
CA ALA A 813 -29.17 63.44 11.92
C ALA A 813 -28.52 64.70 12.55
N GLN A 814 -27.38 64.56 13.26
CA GLN A 814 -26.11 65.27 12.95
C GLN A 814 -24.97 65.07 13.99
N GLY A 815 -23.72 64.89 13.51
CA GLY A 815 -22.45 65.00 14.27
C GLY A 815 -21.85 63.66 14.73
N GLN A 816 -20.52 63.49 14.87
CA GLN A 816 -19.37 64.37 14.61
C GLN A 816 -18.08 63.50 14.52
N ASP A 817 -17.14 63.83 13.62
CA ASP A 817 -15.77 63.27 13.53
C ASP A 817 -14.74 64.42 13.66
N PRO A 818 -13.56 64.25 14.31
CA PRO A 818 -12.34 63.87 13.59
C PRO A 818 -11.29 63.03 14.37
N GLY A 819 -11.03 61.79 13.91
CA GLY A 819 -9.67 61.39 13.50
C GLY A 819 -8.76 60.51 14.42
N GLN A 820 -8.09 59.55 13.75
CA GLN A 820 -6.78 58.92 14.02
C GLN A 820 -6.41 58.46 15.45
N GLN A 821 -6.22 57.14 15.67
CA GLN A 821 -4.89 56.48 15.68
C GLN A 821 -4.99 54.94 15.81
N GLN A 822 -3.93 54.22 15.39
CA GLN A 822 -3.51 52.87 15.78
C GLN A 822 -4.51 51.69 15.85
N ASP A 823 -4.30 50.67 15.00
CA ASP A 823 -4.74 49.28 15.24
C ASP A 823 -3.81 48.59 16.27
N PRO A 824 -4.33 47.79 17.22
CA PRO A 824 -3.53 47.15 18.28
C PRO A 824 -2.59 46.00 17.82
N LEU A 825 -2.67 45.51 16.58
CA LEU A 825 -1.84 44.42 16.05
C LEU A 825 -0.70 44.88 15.11
N GLY A 826 -0.67 46.16 14.74
CA GLY A 826 0.53 46.93 14.39
C GLY A 826 1.52 46.31 13.38
N ARG A 827 1.16 46.22 12.09
CA ARG A 827 2.07 46.03 10.94
C ARG A 827 1.67 46.87 9.73
N ASP A 828 2.66 47.22 8.90
CA ASP A 828 2.58 48.27 7.88
C ASP A 828 2.14 47.82 6.47
N THR A 829 1.62 48.77 5.70
CA THR A 829 1.45 48.69 4.23
C THR A 829 2.74 49.13 3.51
N GLY A 830 3.31 48.34 2.58
CA GLY A 830 4.54 48.77 1.89
C GLY A 830 5.12 47.94 0.73
N SER A 831 4.52 48.04 -0.47
CA SER A 831 5.18 48.11 -1.80
C SER A 831 6.36 47.16 -2.18
N ASN A 832 6.05 46.12 -2.96
CA ASN A 832 6.57 45.80 -4.32
C ASN A 832 8.11 45.65 -4.60
N GLY A 833 8.55 44.58 -5.30
CA GLY A 833 9.97 44.37 -5.64
C GLY A 833 10.44 43.16 -6.49
N GLN A 834 9.91 42.96 -7.71
CA GLN A 834 10.65 42.46 -8.91
C GLN A 834 11.23 40.99 -9.00
N ILE A 835 10.50 40.12 -9.73
CA ILE A 835 10.94 39.06 -10.69
C ILE A 835 11.86 37.88 -10.27
N GLY A 836 11.38 36.66 -10.55
CA GLY A 836 12.13 35.41 -10.82
C GLY A 836 11.16 34.35 -11.39
N THR A 837 11.58 33.51 -12.34
CA THR A 837 10.72 32.52 -13.03
C THR A 837 10.94 31.07 -12.56
N ASP A 838 10.12 30.17 -13.10
CA ASP A 838 10.30 28.71 -13.16
C ASP A 838 10.00 27.89 -11.89
N GLU A 839 8.69 27.67 -11.63
CA GLU A 839 8.21 26.38 -11.10
C GLU A 839 6.71 26.16 -11.41
N THR A 840 6.38 25.90 -12.69
CA THR A 840 5.12 25.25 -13.07
C THR A 840 5.35 23.73 -13.08
N MET A 841 4.96 23.03 -12.01
CA MET A 841 4.92 21.56 -11.96
C MET A 841 3.99 21.08 -10.82
N LEU A 842 3.04 20.22 -11.18
CA LEU A 842 2.31 19.25 -10.34
C LEU A 842 1.30 19.77 -9.29
N GLN A 843 0.03 19.47 -9.54
CA GLN A 843 -1.05 19.44 -8.55
C GLN A 843 -0.95 18.18 -7.66
N GLY A 844 -1.76 18.12 -6.58
CA GLY A 844 -1.91 16.95 -5.71
C GLY A 844 -1.46 17.17 -4.26
N GLU A 845 -2.36 17.66 -3.40
CA GLU A 845 -2.05 18.03 -2.01
C GLU A 845 -1.52 16.87 -1.13
N ASP A 846 -1.85 15.63 -1.45
CA ASP A 846 -1.36 14.45 -0.71
C ASP A 846 0.08 14.06 -1.09
N VAL A 847 0.56 14.41 -2.30
CA VAL A 847 1.95 14.13 -2.73
C VAL A 847 2.91 14.99 -1.92
N TYR A 848 2.66 16.30 -1.81
CA TYR A 848 3.49 17.21 -1.03
C TYR A 848 3.54 16.87 0.46
N ARG A 849 2.45 16.33 1.01
CA ARG A 849 2.38 15.89 2.41
C ARG A 849 3.29 14.69 2.65
N ARG A 850 3.18 13.65 1.82
CA ARG A 850 4.01 12.43 1.89
C ARG A 850 5.47 12.68 1.50
N ALA A 851 5.73 13.62 0.58
CA ALA A 851 7.08 14.06 0.22
C ALA A 851 7.75 14.79 1.40
N ARG A 852 7.03 15.63 2.16
CA ARG A 852 7.55 16.21 3.41
C ARG A 852 7.82 15.16 4.49
N GLU A 853 6.89 14.23 4.70
CA GLU A 853 7.10 13.10 5.63
C GLU A 853 8.37 12.30 5.29
N LEU A 854 8.60 12.02 4.00
CA LEU A 854 9.82 11.35 3.53
C LEU A 854 11.07 12.23 3.70
N LEU A 855 11.03 13.51 3.31
CA LEU A 855 12.16 14.43 3.44
C LEU A 855 12.59 14.62 4.90
N ASP A 856 11.62 14.76 5.82
CA ASP A 856 11.89 14.91 7.24
C ASP A 856 12.34 13.59 7.89
N GLU A 857 11.84 12.43 7.44
CA GLU A 857 12.35 11.10 7.84
C GLU A 857 13.80 10.89 7.35
N ILE A 858 14.13 11.26 6.11
CA ILE A 858 15.49 11.20 5.56
C ILE A 858 16.42 12.15 6.33
N ARG A 859 16.01 13.41 6.56
CA ARG A 859 16.76 14.39 7.37
C ARG A 859 16.95 13.95 8.82
N ARG A 860 15.98 13.24 9.41
CA ARG A 860 16.13 12.67 10.75
C ARG A 860 17.19 11.55 10.74
N ARG A 861 17.13 10.63 9.78
CA ARG A 861 18.09 9.51 9.66
C ARG A 861 19.49 9.95 9.28
N SER A 862 19.66 10.96 8.43
CA SER A 862 20.99 11.51 8.12
C SER A 862 21.62 12.24 9.32
N GLY A 863 20.82 12.63 10.32
CA GLY A 863 21.30 13.13 11.62
C GLY A 863 21.65 12.04 12.64
N GLU A 864 21.28 10.78 12.41
CA GLU A 864 21.51 9.65 13.32
C GLU A 864 22.94 9.07 13.13
N GLY A 865 23.96 9.81 13.56
CA GLY A 865 25.39 9.50 13.40
C GLY A 865 25.95 8.25 14.11
N GLU A 866 25.10 7.29 14.48
CA GLU A 866 25.49 5.92 14.87
C GLU A 866 25.17 4.88 13.77
N ARG A 867 24.65 5.32 12.61
CA ARG A 867 24.37 4.48 11.43
C ARG A 867 25.62 4.09 10.64
N PRO A 868 25.58 3.02 9.82
CA PRO A 868 26.68 2.63 8.94
C PRO A 868 26.98 3.72 7.89
N ASP A 869 28.26 3.94 7.58
CA ASP A 869 28.71 4.96 6.64
C ASP A 869 28.07 4.82 5.25
N GLU A 870 27.89 3.59 4.76
CA GLU A 870 27.23 3.28 3.48
C GLU A 870 25.74 3.68 3.44
N GLU A 871 25.04 3.65 4.58
CA GLU A 871 23.64 4.10 4.67
C GLU A 871 23.56 5.64 4.70
N LEU A 872 24.48 6.30 5.43
CA LEU A 872 24.56 7.75 5.47
C LEU A 872 24.91 8.34 4.10
N GLU A 873 25.90 7.78 3.40
CA GLU A 873 26.28 8.20 2.05
C GLU A 873 25.18 7.89 1.00
N TYR A 874 24.23 6.99 1.29
CA TYR A 874 23.03 6.77 0.46
C TYR A 874 21.94 7.81 0.76
N LEU A 875 21.68 8.11 2.04
CA LEU A 875 20.72 9.13 2.47
C LEU A 875 21.12 10.54 2.03
N GLU A 876 22.42 10.87 2.06
CA GLU A 876 22.95 12.15 1.58
C GLU A 876 22.76 12.32 0.07
N ARG A 877 22.97 11.26 -0.73
CA ARG A 877 22.62 11.26 -2.17
C ARG A 877 21.13 11.25 -2.47
N LEU A 878 20.27 10.88 -1.52
CA LEU A 878 18.82 11.12 -1.62
C LEU A 878 18.51 12.61 -1.38
N LEU A 879 19.19 13.25 -0.41
CA LEU A 879 19.04 14.69 -0.12
C LEU A 879 19.63 15.62 -1.19
N GLU A 880 20.50 15.12 -2.09
CA GLU A 880 20.91 15.83 -3.32
C GLU A 880 19.95 15.60 -4.50
N ARG A 881 18.93 14.75 -4.36
CA ARG A 881 17.97 14.37 -5.43
C ARG A 881 16.50 14.72 -5.11
N PHE A 882 16.23 15.13 -3.88
CA PHE A 882 14.99 15.72 -3.40
C PHE A 882 15.17 17.25 -3.25
#